data_AF-A0A813ZLW6-F1
#
_entry.id   AF-A0A813ZLW6-F1
#
_cell.length_a   1.000
_cell.length_b   1.000
_cell.length_c   1.000
_cell.angle_alpha   90.00
_cell.angle_beta   90.00
_cell.angle_gamma   90.00
#
_symmetry.space_group_name_H-M   'P 1'
#
loop_
_entity.id
_entity.type
_entity.pdbx_description
1 polymer ?
#
loop_
_entity_poly.entity_id
_entity_poly.type
_entity_poly.pdbx_seq_one_letter_code
_entity_poly.pdbx_strand_id
1 'polypeptide(L)'
;MNRTNNKEDITVIWCDSKIGSNDYVEQIKKQLRQINDFVVFHTQVESCISFIQSIHNEIVFFISSIYDAPQILPHIVTLSQIDSIFVFNWEKVDNEHLVLEHSKFIGIYDELDLLCLSIQEQVDLLDRDLQIFSFFDQDERLTKDLSKQTADLLWFQLYHDVLFQLTYDEDAKQEMIDTCRSYYRDNIKELEVLKKFENEYRSEEALQCASNEGQLIKEKYIEDSHRQMEDLCIKILFGRLMCDMGQWNQSQHFFQHLLNNSNTNNEDLAKIEYSLGEVLQWKGEWSEARKYYDRAYERMTNIKPTQIKNSANILFNIGEILYLEGKYEEAQNYYERALAIRKQNYSSTKNDRPCPPNYQLNSVLIHIRASLWPVSLNSSGFSQSNSRCIGYIQKKRGKYDEALDFHQRALALQEKYYPSYYAKIANTLNLISDVLLYQSKYNEALCHCQRALTMQKSYYPSGSVSMAFSLSSMTNILHKQEKYNEAVNLDRRALATIEKHNPSDRSSIVSYMNNIGVTLRKQEKYDEALDYHRRALEMQEKYYPSCQHEIANTLNYIGNLLIRQKKFNEALKFYECALEVQEKYYSNGHVDIATTLNNIGTTFHRQEKFDKAIEYHQKALEIQEKYYPSGSVFIADTINHIGHVLYDEEKLLSMIHFQKKKTFMRQQLLLCWASVLALMVLPSESVLSSGCGKPLPSDFSAGQTTSIRVPAANGQPVRHYKVHLSANFQNNRGHAIVFSFHGHNGDMDKQEDLSQLSQKGLLISGAGIIAVYPKGKLGTDGQTAWQGAPYSAPGVDDIAFVNTMIFTLQSIFCVDSSRIYATGKSNGAGFVNLLACTPWIAAKFAAFATVSAAFYTTTFNGDCPTQRAIPILDFHGTADSVAAYNGGQAHGALQVSINSFRQGWASRNGCQGNATISHLSKGTDPQQLVEIQTWNTNCKAGGTVIGYKITEGQHGWPRTTLPAKCNGKVGTNDCTTTVFDATSSVIIPFFNKYRL
;
A
#
# COMPACT_ATOMS: atom_id res chain seq x y z
N MET A 1 -61.32 -11.90 -17.35
CA MET A 1 -60.97 -10.98 -18.45
C MET A 1 -59.94 -10.03 -17.87
N ASN A 2 -58.68 -10.25 -18.25
CA ASN A 2 -57.48 -9.67 -17.62
C ASN A 2 -57.22 -8.23 -18.11
N ARG A 3 -56.91 -7.36 -17.15
CA ARG A 3 -56.24 -6.05 -17.23
C ARG A 3 -55.38 -5.97 -15.95
N THR A 4 -54.12 -5.55 -15.88
CA THR A 4 -52.98 -5.29 -16.77
C THR A 4 -51.78 -5.00 -15.85
N ASN A 5 -50.56 -5.19 -16.35
CA ASN A 5 -49.27 -4.95 -15.68
C ASN A 5 -49.03 -3.46 -15.30
N ASN A 6 -48.12 -3.22 -14.34
CA ASN A 6 -47.55 -1.93 -13.89
C ASN A 6 -46.84 -1.10 -15.01
N LYS A 7 -47.55 -0.74 -16.08
CA LYS A 7 -47.07 0.19 -17.11
C LYS A 7 -47.60 1.63 -16.91
N GLU A 8 -48.28 1.92 -15.80
CA GLU A 8 -49.06 3.15 -15.63
C GLU A 8 -48.28 4.35 -15.04
N ASP A 9 -47.05 4.18 -14.52
CA ASP A 9 -46.26 5.29 -13.93
C ASP A 9 -45.18 5.86 -14.87
N ILE A 10 -44.93 5.23 -16.02
CA ILE A 10 -43.98 5.70 -17.03
C ILE A 10 -44.77 6.12 -18.27
N THR A 11 -44.65 7.36 -18.69
CA THR A 11 -45.29 7.89 -19.89
C THR A 11 -44.24 8.11 -20.98
N VAL A 12 -44.34 7.34 -22.06
CA VAL A 12 -43.44 7.48 -23.22
C VAL A 12 -44.05 8.51 -24.17
N ILE A 13 -43.37 9.63 -24.37
CA ILE A 13 -43.86 10.73 -25.22
C ILE A 13 -42.96 10.85 -26.43
N TRP A 14 -43.52 10.69 -27.63
CA TRP A 14 -42.84 10.98 -28.88
C TRP A 14 -43.33 12.31 -29.45
N CYS A 15 -42.45 13.29 -29.55
CA CYS A 15 -42.70 14.55 -30.22
C CYS A 15 -41.93 14.65 -31.52
N ASP A 16 -42.64 14.78 -32.62
CA ASP A 16 -42.03 14.85 -33.94
C ASP A 16 -42.97 15.54 -34.92
N SER A 17 -42.56 16.70 -35.45
CA SER A 17 -43.35 17.49 -36.39
C SER A 17 -43.54 16.81 -37.75
N LYS A 18 -42.69 15.83 -38.07
CA LYS A 18 -42.70 15.07 -39.32
C LYS A 18 -43.35 13.68 -39.19
N ILE A 19 -43.82 13.27 -38.01
CA ILE A 19 -44.49 11.98 -37.82
C ILE A 19 -45.92 12.01 -38.41
N GLY A 20 -46.01 11.96 -39.74
CA GLY A 20 -47.26 11.99 -40.49
C GLY A 20 -48.06 10.69 -40.39
N SER A 21 -49.39 10.77 -40.56
CA SER A 21 -50.35 9.66 -40.44
C SER A 21 -50.22 8.62 -41.57
N ASN A 22 -49.16 7.81 -41.53
CA ASN A 22 -48.93 6.69 -42.44
C ASN A 22 -48.90 5.37 -41.66
N ASP A 23 -49.09 4.24 -42.34
CA ASP A 23 -49.09 2.88 -41.77
C ASP A 23 -47.85 2.58 -40.91
N TYR A 24 -46.74 3.27 -41.18
CA TYR A 24 -45.48 3.19 -40.43
C TYR A 24 -45.59 3.72 -38.99
N VAL A 25 -46.41 4.75 -38.73
CA VAL A 25 -46.63 5.29 -37.37
C VAL A 25 -47.44 4.31 -36.53
N GLU A 26 -48.37 3.58 -37.14
CA GLU A 26 -49.10 2.51 -36.44
C GLU A 26 -48.17 1.33 -36.10
N GLN A 27 -47.16 1.06 -36.93
CA GLN A 27 -46.12 0.07 -36.61
C GLN A 27 -45.23 0.53 -35.44
N ILE A 28 -44.79 1.79 -35.43
CA ILE A 28 -44.02 2.39 -34.32
C ILE A 28 -44.83 2.37 -33.02
N LYS A 29 -46.08 2.84 -33.07
CA LYS A 29 -47.01 2.77 -31.94
C LYS A 29 -47.15 1.35 -31.42
N LYS A 30 -47.26 0.36 -32.31
CA LYS A 30 -47.39 -1.04 -31.92
C LYS A 30 -46.13 -1.55 -31.21
N GLN A 31 -44.93 -1.23 -31.71
CA GLN A 31 -43.67 -1.64 -31.07
C GLN A 31 -43.44 -0.93 -29.73
N LEU A 32 -43.68 0.38 -29.64
CA LEU A 32 -43.56 1.10 -28.37
C LEU A 32 -44.63 0.67 -27.36
N ARG A 33 -45.84 0.32 -27.82
CA ARG A 33 -46.88 -0.26 -26.94
C ARG A 33 -46.54 -1.63 -26.40
N GLN A 34 -45.69 -2.40 -27.09
CA GLN A 34 -45.17 -3.64 -26.52
C GLN A 34 -44.29 -3.35 -25.30
N ILE A 35 -43.53 -2.26 -25.33
CA ILE A 35 -42.63 -1.82 -24.24
C ILE A 35 -43.42 -1.13 -23.12
N ASN A 36 -44.29 -0.17 -23.45
CA ASN A 36 -45.08 0.59 -22.48
C ASN A 36 -46.47 0.90 -23.05
N ASP A 37 -47.53 0.64 -22.29
CA ASP A 37 -48.92 0.76 -22.77
C ASP A 37 -49.34 2.24 -22.92
N PHE A 38 -48.66 3.15 -22.21
CA PHE A 38 -48.92 4.59 -22.22
C PHE A 38 -47.92 5.34 -23.09
N VAL A 39 -48.17 5.32 -24.41
CA VAL A 39 -47.39 6.05 -25.42
C VAL A 39 -48.22 7.18 -26.02
N VAL A 40 -47.74 8.41 -25.91
CA VAL A 40 -48.38 9.63 -26.41
C VAL A 40 -47.56 10.21 -27.56
N PHE A 41 -48.24 10.63 -28.63
CA PHE A 41 -47.60 11.22 -29.81
C PHE A 41 -48.07 12.66 -29.99
N HIS A 42 -47.13 13.56 -30.23
CA HIS A 42 -47.41 14.95 -30.57
C HIS A 42 -46.73 15.33 -31.89
N THR A 43 -47.51 15.93 -32.79
CA THR A 43 -47.04 16.45 -34.08
C THR A 43 -46.76 17.97 -34.04
N GLN A 44 -47.03 18.61 -32.91
CA GLN A 44 -46.86 20.05 -32.69
C GLN A 44 -46.04 20.26 -31.42
N VAL A 45 -44.90 20.96 -31.55
CA VAL A 45 -43.93 21.21 -30.48
C VAL A 45 -44.58 21.87 -29.26
N GLU A 46 -45.36 22.93 -29.47
CA GLU A 46 -46.00 23.69 -28.38
C GLU A 46 -47.01 22.86 -27.58
N SER A 47 -47.74 21.98 -28.27
CA SER A 47 -48.69 21.06 -27.63
C SER A 47 -47.97 20.01 -26.79
N CYS A 48 -46.82 19.50 -27.26
CA CYS A 48 -46.04 18.53 -26.52
C CYS A 48 -45.45 19.12 -25.23
N ILE A 49 -44.84 20.31 -25.33
CA ILE A 49 -44.26 20.99 -24.16
C ILE A 49 -45.34 21.25 -23.10
N SER A 50 -46.51 21.74 -23.53
CA SER A 50 -47.64 22.00 -22.62
C SER A 50 -48.14 20.71 -21.94
N PHE A 51 -48.17 19.59 -22.67
CA PHE A 51 -48.56 18.29 -22.12
C PHE A 51 -47.54 17.78 -21.09
N ILE A 52 -46.24 17.80 -21.42
CA ILE A 52 -45.17 17.38 -20.51
C ILE A 52 -45.19 18.18 -19.19
N GLN A 53 -45.44 19.50 -19.27
CA GLN A 53 -45.51 20.37 -18.09
C GLN A 53 -46.74 20.10 -17.21
N SER A 54 -47.80 19.51 -17.75
CA SER A 54 -49.00 19.12 -16.99
C SER A 54 -48.85 17.80 -16.23
N ILE A 55 -47.81 17.02 -16.53
CA ILE A 55 -47.50 15.75 -15.85
C ILE A 55 -46.72 16.06 -14.57
N HIS A 56 -47.27 15.67 -13.42
CA HIS A 56 -46.66 15.96 -12.12
C HIS A 56 -46.17 14.71 -11.37
N ASN A 57 -46.73 13.53 -11.63
CA ASN A 57 -46.51 12.33 -10.81
C ASN A 57 -46.04 11.10 -11.61
N GLU A 58 -45.76 11.24 -12.91
CA GLU A 58 -45.30 10.14 -13.77
C GLU A 58 -43.88 10.40 -14.25
N ILE A 59 -43.14 9.33 -14.48
CA ILE A 59 -41.80 9.37 -15.07
C ILE A 59 -41.96 9.46 -16.59
N VAL A 60 -41.33 10.44 -17.20
CA VAL A 60 -41.47 10.69 -18.64
C VAL A 60 -40.22 10.23 -19.38
N PHE A 61 -40.44 9.32 -20.33
CA PHE A 61 -39.45 8.93 -21.33
C PHE A 61 -39.75 9.68 -22.61
N PHE A 62 -38.87 10.61 -22.97
CA PHE A 62 -39.11 11.54 -24.05
C PHE A 62 -38.33 11.17 -25.30
N ILE A 63 -39.03 11.06 -26.43
CA ILE A 63 -38.46 10.79 -27.76
C ILE A 63 -38.69 12.04 -28.61
N SER A 64 -37.63 12.58 -29.21
CA SER A 64 -37.71 13.68 -30.16
C SER A 64 -37.08 13.32 -31.49
N SER A 65 -37.60 13.86 -32.58
CA SER A 65 -36.85 13.89 -33.83
C SER A 65 -35.59 14.75 -33.69
N ILE A 66 -34.55 14.44 -34.46
CA ILE A 66 -33.34 15.27 -34.53
C ILE A 66 -33.63 16.72 -34.99
N TYR A 67 -34.74 16.95 -35.70
CA TYR A 67 -35.14 18.26 -36.21
C TYR A 67 -35.82 19.12 -35.16
N ASP A 68 -36.64 18.51 -34.29
CA ASP A 68 -37.42 19.22 -33.28
C ASP A 68 -36.68 19.32 -31.92
N ALA A 69 -35.68 18.45 -31.70
CA ALA A 69 -34.90 18.39 -30.47
C ALA A 69 -34.30 19.74 -30.04
N PRO A 70 -33.67 20.55 -30.93
CA PRO A 70 -33.14 21.86 -30.56
C PRO A 70 -34.20 22.83 -30.01
N GLN A 71 -35.46 22.71 -30.44
CA GLN A 71 -36.55 23.58 -30.01
C GLN A 71 -37.20 23.07 -28.72
N ILE A 72 -37.32 21.75 -28.55
CA ILE A 72 -38.04 21.17 -27.40
C ILE A 72 -37.15 21.06 -26.16
N LEU A 73 -35.91 20.57 -26.32
CA LEU A 73 -35.04 20.20 -25.20
C LEU A 73 -34.78 21.34 -24.21
N PRO A 74 -34.54 22.61 -24.62
CA PRO A 74 -34.31 23.71 -23.68
C PRO A 74 -35.47 23.95 -22.70
N HIS A 75 -36.69 23.54 -23.05
CA HIS A 75 -37.89 23.77 -22.23
C HIS A 75 -38.24 22.61 -21.29
N ILE A 76 -37.73 21.39 -21.55
CA ILE A 76 -38.14 20.19 -20.81
C ILE A 76 -37.00 19.48 -20.08
N VAL A 77 -35.74 19.68 -20.49
CA VAL A 77 -34.60 18.91 -19.96
C VAL A 77 -34.36 19.12 -18.45
N THR A 78 -34.74 20.29 -17.93
CA THR A 78 -34.63 20.65 -16.51
C THR A 78 -35.80 20.17 -15.66
N LEU A 79 -36.88 19.67 -16.27
CA LEU A 79 -38.06 19.19 -15.57
C LEU A 79 -37.75 17.88 -14.83
N SER A 80 -38.15 17.77 -13.56
CA SER A 80 -37.83 16.62 -12.72
C SER A 80 -38.51 15.34 -13.18
N GLN A 81 -39.66 15.43 -13.83
CA GLN A 81 -40.40 14.28 -14.36
C GLN A 81 -39.76 13.66 -15.61
N ILE A 82 -38.95 14.41 -16.38
CA ILE A 82 -38.20 13.84 -17.50
C ILE A 82 -37.04 13.04 -16.93
N ASP A 83 -37.03 11.74 -17.14
CA ASP A 83 -35.94 10.87 -16.69
C ASP A 83 -34.95 10.63 -17.83
N SER A 84 -35.47 10.16 -18.97
CA SER A 84 -34.69 9.68 -20.10
C SER A 84 -35.12 10.36 -21.40
N ILE A 85 -34.12 10.82 -22.18
CA ILE A 85 -34.31 11.52 -23.46
C ILE A 85 -33.62 10.73 -24.57
N PHE A 86 -34.40 10.41 -25.61
CA PHE A 86 -33.96 9.70 -26.80
C PHE A 86 -34.18 10.57 -28.03
N VAL A 87 -33.21 10.61 -28.93
CA VAL A 87 -33.34 11.35 -30.20
C VAL A 87 -33.35 10.39 -31.38
N PHE A 88 -34.35 10.51 -32.25
CA PHE A 88 -34.50 9.67 -33.43
C PHE A 88 -34.11 10.43 -34.71
N ASN A 89 -33.24 9.83 -35.52
CA ASN A 89 -32.69 10.39 -36.74
C ASN A 89 -33.17 9.62 -37.99
N TRP A 90 -34.31 10.03 -38.53
CA TRP A 90 -34.95 9.41 -39.69
C TRP A 90 -34.11 9.37 -40.97
N GLU A 91 -33.30 10.39 -41.20
CA GLU A 91 -32.64 10.63 -42.49
C GLU A 91 -31.13 10.32 -42.45
N LYS A 92 -30.64 9.78 -41.32
CA LYS A 92 -29.20 9.53 -41.08
C LYS A 92 -28.33 10.75 -41.38
N VAL A 93 -28.85 11.93 -41.06
CA VAL A 93 -28.10 13.18 -41.25
C VAL A 93 -27.06 13.26 -40.14
N ASP A 94 -25.78 13.33 -40.52
CA ASP A 94 -24.69 13.61 -39.59
C ASP A 94 -24.85 15.03 -39.06
N ASN A 95 -25.28 15.15 -37.80
CA ASN A 95 -25.41 16.42 -37.10
C ASN A 95 -24.53 16.38 -35.86
N GLU A 96 -23.23 16.59 -36.03
CA GLU A 96 -22.23 16.70 -34.95
C GLU A 96 -22.54 17.83 -33.94
N HIS A 97 -23.46 18.75 -34.27
CA HIS A 97 -23.79 19.91 -33.44
C HIS A 97 -24.89 19.70 -32.39
N LEU A 98 -25.51 18.52 -32.31
CA LEU A 98 -26.58 18.23 -31.33
C LEU A 98 -26.10 17.51 -30.07
N VAL A 99 -24.79 17.57 -29.77
CA VAL A 99 -24.23 17.09 -28.49
C VAL A 99 -24.61 18.07 -27.39
N LEU A 100 -25.85 17.97 -26.90
CA LEU A 100 -26.27 18.59 -25.65
C LEU A 100 -25.82 17.66 -24.51
N GLU A 101 -24.69 17.98 -23.89
CA GLU A 101 -24.17 17.29 -22.69
C GLU A 101 -25.15 17.47 -21.52
N HIS A 102 -26.14 16.57 -21.43
CA HIS A 102 -27.06 16.51 -20.29
C HIS A 102 -27.18 15.07 -19.82
N SER A 103 -27.15 14.85 -18.50
CA SER A 103 -27.11 13.50 -17.88
C SER A 103 -28.35 12.64 -18.16
N LYS A 104 -29.42 13.23 -18.69
CA LYS A 104 -30.70 12.57 -19.03
C LYS A 104 -30.74 12.08 -20.48
N PHE A 105 -29.73 12.40 -21.28
CA PHE A 105 -29.65 12.02 -22.67
C PHE A 105 -29.12 10.60 -22.81
N ILE A 106 -29.94 9.69 -23.35
CA ILE A 106 -29.58 8.27 -23.48
C ILE A 106 -28.87 7.99 -24.81
N GLY A 107 -29.32 8.60 -25.90
CA GLY A 107 -28.67 8.41 -27.20
C GLY A 107 -29.41 9.00 -28.41
N ILE A 108 -28.71 8.97 -29.54
CA ILE A 108 -29.27 9.21 -30.88
C ILE A 108 -29.38 7.87 -31.59
N TYR A 109 -30.55 7.59 -32.16
CA TYR A 109 -30.85 6.32 -32.81
C TYR A 109 -31.32 6.58 -34.23
N ASP A 110 -30.79 5.82 -35.19
CA ASP A 110 -31.21 5.82 -36.59
C ASP A 110 -32.00 4.56 -36.98
N GLU A 111 -32.10 3.60 -36.06
CA GLU A 111 -32.88 2.36 -36.20
C GLU A 111 -33.89 2.22 -35.05
N LEU A 112 -35.14 1.94 -35.39
CA LEU A 112 -36.25 1.87 -34.44
C LEU A 112 -36.10 0.73 -33.43
N ASP A 113 -35.59 -0.43 -33.86
CA ASP A 113 -35.37 -1.57 -32.98
C ASP A 113 -34.31 -1.27 -31.90
N LEU A 114 -33.28 -0.49 -32.24
CA LEU A 114 -32.25 -0.05 -31.29
C LEU A 114 -32.79 0.99 -30.30
N LEU A 115 -33.62 1.91 -30.78
CA LEU A 115 -34.35 2.84 -29.91
C LEU A 115 -35.25 2.08 -28.93
N CYS A 116 -36.05 1.14 -29.44
CA CYS A 116 -36.93 0.29 -28.64
C CYS A 116 -36.17 -0.54 -27.61
N LEU A 117 -35.05 -1.17 -27.99
CA LEU A 117 -34.19 -1.91 -27.06
C LEU A 117 -33.64 -1.02 -25.95
N SER A 118 -33.22 0.20 -26.30
CA SER A 118 -32.68 1.13 -25.31
C SER A 118 -33.74 1.68 -24.37
N ILE A 119 -34.96 1.94 -24.87
CA ILE A 119 -36.11 2.30 -24.04
C ILE A 119 -36.46 1.15 -23.09
N GLN A 120 -36.51 -0.10 -23.59
CA GLN A 120 -36.76 -1.27 -22.76
C GLN A 120 -35.69 -1.43 -21.67
N GLU A 121 -34.41 -1.19 -21.99
CA GLU A 121 -33.34 -1.23 -21.00
C GLU A 121 -33.51 -0.17 -19.90
N GLN A 122 -33.96 1.04 -20.24
CA GLN A 122 -34.26 2.07 -19.23
C GLN A 122 -35.48 1.71 -18.37
N VAL A 123 -36.53 1.13 -18.97
CA VAL A 123 -37.67 0.58 -18.20
C VAL A 123 -37.18 -0.50 -17.23
N ASP A 124 -36.37 -1.45 -17.70
CA ASP A 124 -35.83 -2.55 -16.90
C ASP A 124 -34.85 -2.09 -15.79
N LEU A 125 -34.24 -0.90 -15.95
CA LEU A 125 -33.37 -0.29 -14.94
C LEU A 125 -34.20 0.35 -13.82
N LEU A 126 -35.25 1.08 -14.16
CA LEU A 126 -36.21 1.64 -13.19
C LEU A 126 -36.95 0.53 -12.43
N ASP A 127 -37.33 -0.55 -13.12
CA ASP A 127 -37.94 -1.73 -12.49
C ASP A 127 -36.99 -2.45 -11.52
N ARG A 128 -35.67 -2.31 -11.68
CA ARG A 128 -34.64 -2.89 -10.79
C ARG A 128 -34.38 -2.04 -9.55
N ASP A 129 -34.45 -0.72 -9.65
CA ASP A 129 -34.30 0.17 -8.49
C ASP A 129 -35.49 0.02 -7.51
N LEU A 130 -36.67 -0.38 -8.01
CA LEU A 130 -37.83 -0.76 -7.20
C LEU A 130 -37.76 -2.19 -6.62
N GLN A 131 -36.81 -3.03 -7.05
CA GLN A 131 -36.66 -4.43 -6.59
C GLN A 131 -35.81 -4.59 -5.32
N ILE A 132 -35.24 -3.51 -4.79
CA ILE A 132 -34.57 -3.56 -3.50
C ILE A 132 -35.66 -3.47 -2.42
N PHE A 133 -35.94 -4.59 -1.77
CA PHE A 133 -36.97 -4.87 -0.75
C PHE A 133 -38.32 -5.43 -1.25
N SER A 134 -38.47 -6.76 -1.30
CA SER A 134 -39.70 -7.47 -0.90
C SER A 134 -39.59 -8.99 -1.09
N PHE A 135 -39.99 -9.73 -0.07
CA PHE A 135 -40.17 -11.19 -0.05
C PHE A 135 -41.66 -11.56 -0.23
N PHE A 136 -42.35 -11.20 -1.33
CA PHE A 136 -43.71 -11.73 -1.62
C PHE A 136 -44.03 -11.89 -3.11
N ASP A 137 -44.99 -12.77 -3.37
CA ASP A 137 -45.44 -13.28 -4.67
C ASP A 137 -46.06 -12.20 -5.59
N GLN A 138 -45.99 -12.44 -6.90
CA GLN A 138 -46.14 -11.43 -7.96
C GLN A 138 -47.54 -10.80 -8.11
N ASP A 139 -48.58 -11.35 -7.48
CA ASP A 139 -49.98 -10.92 -7.70
C ASP A 139 -50.58 -10.02 -6.58
N GLU A 140 -49.88 -9.77 -5.46
CA GLU A 140 -50.38 -8.89 -4.37
C GLU A 140 -49.77 -7.48 -4.36
N ARG A 141 -49.24 -7.00 -5.49
CA ARG A 141 -48.67 -5.64 -5.64
C ARG A 141 -49.73 -4.54 -5.86
N LEU A 142 -50.79 -4.49 -5.05
CA LEU A 142 -51.73 -3.37 -5.09
C LEU A 142 -51.42 -2.31 -4.01
N THR A 143 -50.77 -1.23 -4.46
CA THR A 143 -51.00 0.17 -4.02
C THR A 143 -50.56 0.64 -2.63
N LYS A 144 -49.45 0.16 -2.04
CA LYS A 144 -48.94 0.77 -0.80
C LYS A 144 -47.48 1.20 -0.86
N ASP A 145 -47.29 2.51 -0.88
CA ASP A 145 -46.04 3.22 -0.61
C ASP A 145 -45.51 2.87 0.80
N LEU A 146 -44.52 1.98 0.86
CA LEU A 146 -43.88 1.48 2.09
C LEU A 146 -43.05 2.55 2.80
N SER A 147 -42.63 3.62 2.11
CA SER A 147 -41.92 4.76 2.72
C SER A 147 -42.83 5.60 3.63
N LYS A 148 -44.16 5.45 3.47
CA LYS A 148 -45.19 6.12 4.27
C LYS A 148 -45.83 5.24 5.33
N GLN A 149 -45.41 3.99 5.48
CA GLN A 149 -45.93 3.13 6.53
C GLN A 149 -45.12 3.25 7.80
N THR A 150 -45.82 3.36 8.93
CA THR A 150 -45.22 3.34 10.25
C THR A 150 -44.57 1.98 10.50
N ALA A 151 -43.55 1.92 11.37
CA ALA A 151 -42.88 0.69 11.79
C ALA A 151 -43.89 -0.45 12.10
N ASP A 152 -45.08 -0.08 12.57
CA ASP A 152 -46.25 -0.89 12.85
C ASP A 152 -46.65 -1.87 11.71
N LEU A 153 -46.55 -1.52 10.42
CA LEU A 153 -46.92 -2.48 9.35
C LEU A 153 -45.82 -3.52 9.07
N LEU A 154 -44.54 -3.13 9.16
CA LEU A 154 -43.42 -4.05 9.00
C LEU A 154 -43.40 -5.08 10.13
N TRP A 155 -43.72 -4.65 11.35
CA TRP A 155 -43.89 -5.53 12.50
C TRP A 155 -45.04 -6.51 12.33
N PHE A 156 -46.19 -6.04 11.83
CA PHE A 156 -47.35 -6.89 11.54
C PHE A 156 -47.02 -8.00 10.54
N GLN A 157 -46.26 -7.69 9.48
CA GLN A 157 -45.83 -8.67 8.47
C GLN A 157 -44.78 -9.66 9.00
N LEU A 158 -43.77 -9.19 9.75
CA LEU A 158 -42.75 -10.05 10.35
C LEU A 158 -43.36 -11.03 11.36
N TYR A 159 -44.30 -10.55 12.15
CA TYR A 159 -45.06 -11.34 13.11
C TYR A 159 -45.94 -12.38 12.40
N HIS A 160 -46.63 -11.97 11.33
CA HIS A 160 -47.42 -12.85 10.47
C HIS A 160 -46.57 -13.98 9.86
N ASP A 161 -45.38 -13.67 9.32
CA ASP A 161 -44.51 -14.67 8.68
C ASP A 161 -43.92 -15.68 9.66
N VAL A 162 -43.50 -15.21 10.84
CA VAL A 162 -42.99 -16.10 11.89
C VAL A 162 -44.10 -17.01 12.42
N LEU A 163 -45.32 -16.50 12.63
CA LEU A 163 -46.47 -17.31 13.07
C LEU A 163 -46.99 -18.27 11.99
N PHE A 164 -46.95 -17.88 10.70
CA PHE A 164 -47.35 -18.74 9.58
C PHE A 164 -46.44 -19.96 9.44
N GLN A 165 -45.16 -19.85 9.83
CA GLN A 165 -44.27 -21.02 9.86
C GLN A 165 -44.60 -22.03 10.98
N LEU A 166 -45.51 -21.70 11.92
CA LEU A 166 -45.90 -22.53 13.06
C LEU A 166 -47.12 -23.43 12.80
N THR A 167 -47.39 -23.79 11.55
CA THR A 167 -48.73 -24.19 11.06
C THR A 167 -49.59 -25.17 11.89
N TYR A 168 -49.07 -25.95 12.86
CA TYR A 168 -49.86 -26.92 13.66
C TYR A 168 -49.58 -26.95 15.18
N ASP A 169 -48.83 -26.01 15.74
CA ASP A 169 -48.61 -25.92 17.19
C ASP A 169 -49.31 -24.68 17.76
N GLU A 170 -50.57 -24.83 18.14
CA GLU A 170 -51.39 -23.75 18.71
C GLU A 170 -50.82 -23.26 20.06
N ASP A 171 -50.14 -24.13 20.81
CA ASP A 171 -49.53 -23.76 22.08
C ASP A 171 -48.31 -22.85 21.86
N ALA A 172 -47.43 -23.18 20.91
CA ALA A 172 -46.27 -22.34 20.56
C ALA A 172 -46.70 -20.99 19.93
N LYS A 173 -47.77 -20.98 19.11
CA LYS A 173 -48.36 -19.73 18.61
C LYS A 173 -48.87 -18.88 19.75
N GLN A 174 -49.63 -19.45 20.67
CA GLN A 174 -50.18 -18.73 21.83
C GLN A 174 -49.08 -18.20 22.74
N GLU A 175 -48.02 -18.98 22.94
CA GLU A 175 -46.88 -18.58 23.75
C GLU A 175 -46.09 -17.41 23.12
N MET A 176 -45.92 -17.40 21.79
CA MET A 176 -45.32 -16.29 21.06
C MET A 176 -46.20 -15.02 21.13
N ILE A 177 -47.53 -15.17 20.96
CA ILE A 177 -48.51 -14.08 21.14
C ILE A 177 -48.38 -13.48 22.55
N ASP A 178 -48.34 -14.32 23.59
CA ASP A 178 -48.27 -13.88 24.97
C ASP A 178 -46.93 -13.22 25.32
N THR A 179 -45.84 -13.70 24.71
CA THR A 179 -44.52 -13.08 24.81
C THR A 179 -44.53 -11.68 24.20
N CYS A 180 -45.09 -11.52 22.99
CA CYS A 180 -45.23 -10.21 22.35
C CYS A 180 -46.14 -9.26 23.15
N ARG A 181 -47.27 -9.74 23.68
CA ARG A 181 -48.14 -8.94 24.57
C ARG A 181 -47.43 -8.50 25.84
N SER A 182 -46.61 -9.36 26.43
CA SER A 182 -45.80 -9.04 27.59
C SER A 182 -44.74 -7.99 27.26
N TYR A 183 -44.07 -8.12 26.11
CA TYR A 183 -43.06 -7.18 25.64
C TYR A 183 -43.64 -5.79 25.34
N TYR A 184 -44.80 -5.73 24.69
CA TYR A 184 -45.46 -4.49 24.30
C TYR A 184 -46.48 -3.99 25.34
N ARG A 185 -46.45 -4.47 26.58
CA ARG A 185 -47.47 -4.17 27.62
C ARG A 185 -47.78 -2.68 27.78
N ASP A 186 -46.79 -1.81 27.60
CA ASP A 186 -46.91 -0.36 27.74
C ASP A 186 -47.02 0.39 26.39
N ASN A 187 -47.04 -0.32 25.26
CA ASN A 187 -47.19 0.23 23.93
C ASN A 187 -48.60 -0.07 23.36
N ILE A 188 -49.53 0.84 23.64
CA ILE A 188 -50.96 0.69 23.31
C ILE A 188 -51.18 0.46 21.80
N LYS A 189 -50.38 1.10 20.93
CA LYS A 189 -50.50 0.95 19.47
C LYS A 189 -50.15 -0.46 19.02
N GLU A 190 -49.03 -0.99 19.50
CA GLU A 190 -48.60 -2.36 19.16
C GLU A 190 -49.55 -3.42 19.73
N LEU A 191 -50.11 -3.17 20.92
CA LEU A 191 -51.16 -4.04 21.49
C LEU A 191 -52.46 -4.00 20.70
N GLU A 192 -52.82 -2.86 20.08
CA GLU A 192 -53.98 -2.77 19.17
C GLU A 192 -53.74 -3.52 17.86
N VAL A 193 -52.51 -3.47 17.31
CA VAL A 193 -52.11 -4.24 16.13
C VAL A 193 -52.14 -5.74 16.41
N LEU A 194 -51.62 -6.18 17.56
CA LEU A 194 -51.71 -7.57 18.05
C LEU A 194 -53.17 -8.03 18.20
N LYS A 195 -54.03 -7.22 18.81
CA LYS A 195 -55.46 -7.55 18.96
C LYS A 195 -56.20 -7.58 17.61
N LYS A 196 -55.85 -6.69 16.68
CA LYS A 196 -56.43 -6.66 15.34
C LYS A 196 -56.08 -7.94 14.57
N PHE A 197 -54.83 -8.37 14.66
CA PHE A 197 -54.36 -9.64 14.10
C PHE A 197 -55.14 -10.85 14.65
N GLU A 198 -55.30 -10.95 15.96
CA GLU A 198 -56.04 -12.06 16.59
C GLU A 198 -57.53 -12.11 16.20
N ASN A 199 -58.15 -10.94 15.97
CA ASN A 199 -59.56 -10.84 15.62
C ASN A 199 -59.85 -11.05 14.12
N GLU A 200 -58.89 -10.72 13.25
CA GLU A 200 -59.06 -10.79 11.78
C GLU A 200 -58.62 -12.15 11.18
N TYR A 201 -57.96 -13.01 11.95
CA TYR A 201 -57.36 -14.26 11.44
C TYR A 201 -58.28 -15.48 11.57
N ARG A 202 -58.52 -16.21 10.46
CA ARG A 202 -59.18 -17.53 10.43
C ARG A 202 -58.33 -18.52 9.63
N SER A 203 -58.05 -19.68 10.22
CA SER A 203 -57.15 -20.71 9.68
C SER A 203 -57.57 -21.28 8.31
N GLU A 204 -58.83 -21.14 7.92
CA GLU A 204 -59.38 -21.71 6.69
C GLU A 204 -59.16 -20.86 5.43
N GLU A 205 -58.91 -19.55 5.54
CA GLU A 205 -58.75 -18.68 4.35
C GLU A 205 -57.36 -18.79 3.69
N ALA A 206 -56.36 -19.30 4.40
CA ALA A 206 -55.03 -19.57 3.85
C ALA A 206 -54.97 -20.82 2.94
N LEU A 207 -56.03 -21.64 2.91
CA LEU A 207 -56.03 -22.94 2.21
C LEU A 207 -56.14 -22.83 0.68
N GLN A 208 -56.41 -21.64 0.13
CA GLN A 208 -56.70 -21.50 -1.30
C GLN A 208 -55.54 -20.93 -2.15
N CYS A 209 -54.44 -20.47 -1.52
CA CYS A 209 -53.31 -19.82 -2.21
C CYS A 209 -52.08 -20.71 -2.47
N ALA A 210 -52.13 -22.03 -2.23
CA ALA A 210 -51.01 -22.92 -2.52
C ALA A 210 -51.32 -23.85 -3.70
N SER A 211 -50.47 -23.85 -4.73
CA SER A 211 -50.56 -24.80 -5.84
C SER A 211 -50.41 -26.26 -5.38
N ASN A 212 -51.00 -27.20 -6.12
CA ASN A 212 -51.01 -28.64 -5.79
C ASN A 212 -49.61 -29.26 -5.62
N GLU A 213 -48.54 -28.67 -6.18
CA GLU A 213 -47.15 -29.11 -5.94
C GLU A 213 -46.61 -28.63 -4.58
N GLY A 214 -47.04 -27.45 -4.13
CA GLY A 214 -46.75 -26.94 -2.78
C GLY A 214 -47.37 -27.82 -1.69
N GLN A 215 -48.52 -28.46 -1.95
CA GLN A 215 -49.23 -29.32 -1.00
C GLN A 215 -48.50 -30.66 -0.75
N LEU A 216 -47.95 -31.30 -1.81
CA LEU A 216 -47.17 -32.54 -1.72
C LEU A 216 -45.79 -32.36 -1.08
N ILE A 217 -45.18 -31.18 -1.25
CA ILE A 217 -43.93 -30.81 -0.57
C ILE A 217 -44.23 -30.46 0.89
N LYS A 218 -45.31 -29.71 1.15
CA LYS A 218 -45.78 -29.33 2.49
C LYS A 218 -46.12 -30.54 3.37
N GLU A 219 -46.86 -31.52 2.88
CA GLU A 219 -47.21 -32.73 3.66
C GLU A 219 -45.98 -33.56 4.05
N LYS A 220 -45.00 -33.69 3.14
CA LYS A 220 -43.75 -34.44 3.39
C LYS A 220 -42.75 -33.67 4.28
N TYR A 221 -42.76 -32.32 4.22
CA TYR A 221 -41.90 -31.46 5.06
C TYR A 221 -42.46 -31.30 6.47
N ILE A 222 -43.79 -31.27 6.62
CA ILE A 222 -44.49 -31.18 7.89
C ILE A 222 -44.27 -32.46 8.71
N GLU A 223 -44.35 -33.65 8.12
CA GLU A 223 -44.08 -34.90 8.86
C GLU A 223 -42.64 -35.03 9.37
N ASP A 224 -41.63 -34.51 8.65
CA ASP A 224 -40.22 -34.62 9.03
C ASP A 224 -39.72 -33.46 9.92
N SER A 225 -40.32 -32.27 9.84
CA SER A 225 -39.87 -31.07 10.58
C SER A 225 -40.58 -30.87 11.92
N HIS A 226 -41.81 -31.39 12.08
CA HIS A 226 -42.59 -31.25 13.32
C HIS A 226 -42.09 -32.09 14.51
N ARG A 227 -41.14 -33.01 14.31
CA ARG A 227 -40.62 -33.82 15.42
C ARG A 227 -39.60 -33.13 16.32
N GLN A 228 -39.12 -31.91 16.01
CA GLN A 228 -37.90 -31.37 16.66
C GLN A 228 -37.79 -29.84 16.89
N MET A 229 -38.76 -28.98 16.56
CA MET A 229 -38.64 -27.55 16.88
C MET A 229 -39.26 -27.23 18.24
N GLU A 230 -38.43 -26.84 19.21
CA GLU A 230 -38.85 -26.35 20.54
C GLU A 230 -39.30 -24.88 20.45
N ASP A 231 -40.32 -24.52 21.23
CA ASP A 231 -40.96 -23.18 21.28
C ASP A 231 -39.97 -21.99 21.34
N LEU A 232 -38.86 -22.13 22.06
CA LEU A 232 -37.87 -21.05 22.19
C LEU A 232 -37.13 -20.69 20.89
N CYS A 233 -37.01 -21.62 19.94
CA CYS A 233 -36.33 -21.37 18.67
C CYS A 233 -36.99 -20.19 17.93
N ILE A 234 -38.32 -20.13 17.96
CA ILE A 234 -39.13 -19.16 17.21
C ILE A 234 -38.93 -17.75 17.77
N LYS A 235 -38.92 -17.62 19.11
CA LYS A 235 -38.65 -16.36 19.81
C LYS A 235 -37.26 -15.81 19.45
N ILE A 236 -36.25 -16.68 19.38
CA ILE A 236 -34.88 -16.28 19.01
C ILE A 236 -34.80 -15.80 17.54
N LEU A 237 -35.49 -16.49 16.63
CA LEU A 237 -35.52 -16.11 15.21
C LEU A 237 -36.09 -14.70 15.02
N PHE A 238 -37.21 -14.42 15.69
CA PHE A 238 -37.86 -13.10 15.65
C PHE A 238 -36.91 -11.98 16.10
N GLY A 239 -36.20 -12.18 17.22
CA GLY A 239 -35.21 -11.22 17.70
C GLY A 239 -34.04 -11.00 16.73
N ARG A 240 -33.56 -12.05 16.05
CA ARG A 240 -32.46 -11.92 15.06
C ARG A 240 -32.88 -11.24 13.77
N LEU A 241 -34.10 -11.49 13.30
CA LEU A 241 -34.63 -10.81 12.12
C LEU A 241 -34.69 -9.29 12.32
N MET A 242 -35.07 -8.81 13.51
CA MET A 242 -34.95 -7.38 13.85
C MET A 242 -33.52 -6.86 13.70
N CYS A 243 -32.53 -7.66 14.11
CA CYS A 243 -31.12 -7.30 14.01
C CYS A 243 -30.67 -7.18 12.55
N ASP A 244 -31.06 -8.13 11.70
CA ASP A 244 -30.74 -8.15 10.27
C ASP A 244 -31.35 -6.96 9.52
N MET A 245 -32.48 -6.43 9.99
CA MET A 245 -33.11 -5.21 9.47
C MET A 245 -32.50 -3.91 10.02
N GLY A 246 -31.45 -3.98 10.83
CA GLY A 246 -30.79 -2.81 11.42
C GLY A 246 -31.48 -2.25 12.67
N GLN A 247 -32.51 -2.93 13.20
CA GLN A 247 -33.24 -2.50 14.40
C GLN A 247 -32.57 -3.02 15.69
N TRP A 248 -31.28 -2.73 15.85
CA TRP A 248 -30.45 -3.35 16.90
C TRP A 248 -30.91 -3.00 18.33
N ASN A 249 -31.42 -1.80 18.57
CA ASN A 249 -31.93 -1.40 19.88
C ASN A 249 -33.20 -2.17 20.29
N GLN A 250 -34.09 -2.41 19.33
CA GLN A 250 -35.32 -3.18 19.56
C GLN A 250 -35.01 -4.66 19.74
N SER A 251 -34.12 -5.21 18.92
CA SER A 251 -33.59 -6.57 19.06
C SER A 251 -32.94 -6.79 20.42
N GLN A 252 -32.09 -5.86 20.86
CA GLN A 252 -31.43 -5.92 22.17
C GLN A 252 -32.45 -5.92 23.31
N HIS A 253 -33.40 -5.00 23.30
CA HIS A 253 -34.43 -4.89 24.34
C HIS A 253 -35.31 -6.14 24.36
N PHE A 254 -35.65 -6.70 23.20
CA PHE A 254 -36.38 -7.95 23.06
C PHE A 254 -35.64 -9.14 23.67
N PHE A 255 -34.36 -9.33 23.32
CA PHE A 255 -33.56 -10.41 23.91
C PHE A 255 -33.33 -10.23 25.43
N GLN A 256 -33.21 -8.99 25.91
CA GLN A 256 -33.12 -8.70 27.35
C GLN A 256 -34.44 -9.02 28.07
N HIS A 257 -35.59 -8.72 27.45
CA HIS A 257 -36.90 -9.10 27.97
C HIS A 257 -37.07 -10.62 28.03
N LEU A 258 -36.67 -11.34 26.97
CA LEU A 258 -36.65 -12.81 26.98
C LEU A 258 -35.78 -13.36 28.10
N LEU A 259 -34.55 -12.84 28.25
CA LEU A 259 -33.61 -13.28 29.27
C LEU A 259 -34.11 -13.04 30.71
N ASN A 260 -34.83 -11.94 30.94
CA ASN A 260 -35.36 -11.57 32.26
C ASN A 260 -36.64 -12.32 32.63
N ASN A 261 -37.40 -12.80 31.65
CA ASN A 261 -38.70 -13.46 31.84
C ASN A 261 -38.69 -14.97 31.55
N SER A 262 -37.55 -15.54 31.16
CA SER A 262 -37.41 -16.97 30.86
C SER A 262 -37.22 -17.82 32.12
N ASN A 263 -38.13 -18.78 32.36
CA ASN A 263 -37.94 -19.89 33.31
C ASN A 263 -37.40 -21.16 32.63
N THR A 264 -36.57 -20.98 31.59
CA THR A 264 -36.14 -22.04 30.67
C THR A 264 -34.88 -22.78 31.15
N ASN A 265 -34.51 -23.86 30.46
CA ASN A 265 -33.30 -24.63 30.77
C ASN A 265 -32.01 -23.81 30.49
N ASN A 266 -30.85 -24.29 30.95
CA ASN A 266 -29.58 -23.57 30.75
C ASN A 266 -29.16 -23.47 29.26
N GLU A 267 -29.64 -24.35 28.39
CA GLU A 267 -29.31 -24.36 26.95
C GLU A 267 -29.97 -23.19 26.24
N ASP A 268 -31.21 -22.99 26.58
CA ASP A 268 -32.09 -21.93 26.13
C ASP A 268 -31.60 -20.54 26.56
N LEU A 269 -31.21 -20.41 27.83
CA LEU A 269 -30.56 -19.20 28.34
C LEU A 269 -29.27 -18.88 27.59
N ALA A 270 -28.48 -19.91 27.26
CA ALA A 270 -27.24 -19.72 26.52
C ALA A 270 -27.47 -19.29 25.06
N LYS A 271 -28.54 -19.76 24.41
CA LYS A 271 -28.94 -19.31 23.06
C LYS A 271 -29.40 -17.84 23.05
N ILE A 272 -30.13 -17.41 24.08
CA ILE A 272 -30.55 -16.01 24.25
C ILE A 272 -29.32 -15.12 24.51
N GLU A 273 -28.45 -15.50 25.45
CA GLU A 273 -27.21 -14.76 25.77
C GLU A 273 -26.28 -14.67 24.56
N TYR A 274 -26.12 -15.74 23.76
CA TYR A 274 -25.36 -15.70 22.51
C TYR A 274 -25.94 -14.70 21.50
N SER A 275 -27.26 -14.73 21.30
CA SER A 275 -27.93 -13.84 20.33
C SER A 275 -27.86 -12.37 20.76
N LEU A 276 -27.94 -12.11 22.07
CA LEU A 276 -27.74 -10.77 22.63
C LEU A 276 -26.30 -10.29 22.46
N GLY A 277 -25.32 -11.20 22.58
CA GLY A 277 -23.92 -10.94 22.24
C GLY A 277 -23.73 -10.54 20.77
N GLU A 278 -24.41 -11.23 19.83
CA GLU A 278 -24.36 -10.88 18.40
C GLU A 278 -24.93 -9.47 18.15
N VAL A 279 -26.09 -9.15 18.71
CA VAL A 279 -26.73 -7.82 18.56
C VAL A 279 -25.81 -6.71 19.07
N LEU A 280 -25.23 -6.88 20.26
CA LEU A 280 -24.30 -5.90 20.84
C LEU A 280 -23.01 -5.77 20.01
N GLN A 281 -22.51 -6.86 19.43
CA GLN A 281 -21.37 -6.83 18.54
C GLN A 281 -21.66 -6.04 17.27
N TRP A 282 -22.84 -6.21 16.65
CA TRP A 282 -23.28 -5.42 15.49
C TRP A 282 -23.45 -3.93 15.80
N LYS A 283 -23.84 -3.58 17.04
CA LYS A 283 -23.87 -2.19 17.54
C LYS A 283 -22.49 -1.57 17.79
N GLY A 284 -21.42 -2.37 17.79
CA GLY A 284 -20.08 -1.93 18.16
C GLY A 284 -19.80 -1.90 19.67
N GLU A 285 -20.68 -2.45 20.50
CA GLU A 285 -20.53 -2.52 21.97
C GLU A 285 -19.75 -3.79 22.38
N TRP A 286 -18.51 -3.91 21.92
CA TRP A 286 -17.72 -5.16 21.98
C TRP A 286 -17.47 -5.68 23.40
N SER A 287 -17.21 -4.79 24.36
CA SER A 287 -16.94 -5.16 25.75
C SER A 287 -18.18 -5.73 26.45
N GLU A 288 -19.37 -5.26 26.09
CA GLU A 288 -20.63 -5.75 26.62
C GLU A 288 -21.02 -7.06 25.93
N ALA A 289 -20.89 -7.12 24.59
CA ALA A 289 -21.07 -8.35 23.81
C ALA A 289 -20.24 -9.51 24.37
N ARG A 290 -18.99 -9.22 24.75
CA ARG A 290 -18.07 -10.20 25.34
C ARG A 290 -18.62 -10.86 26.62
N LYS A 291 -19.21 -10.08 27.53
CA LYS A 291 -19.79 -10.62 28.78
C LYS A 291 -20.93 -11.60 28.51
N TYR A 292 -21.75 -11.31 27.51
CA TYR A 292 -22.83 -12.20 27.10
C TYR A 292 -22.31 -13.48 26.44
N TYR A 293 -21.28 -13.38 25.59
CA TYR A 293 -20.63 -14.57 25.03
C TYR A 293 -19.94 -15.45 26.09
N ASP A 294 -19.26 -14.87 27.08
CA ASP A 294 -18.63 -15.64 28.15
C ASP A 294 -19.67 -16.41 28.99
N ARG A 295 -20.80 -15.76 29.33
CA ARG A 295 -21.92 -16.42 30.03
C ARG A 295 -22.56 -17.54 29.19
N ALA A 296 -22.80 -17.28 27.90
CA ALA A 296 -23.34 -18.27 26.99
C ALA A 296 -22.39 -19.48 26.85
N TYR A 297 -21.08 -19.23 26.78
CA TYR A 297 -20.06 -20.28 26.71
C TYR A 297 -20.06 -21.14 27.99
N GLU A 298 -20.05 -20.51 29.16
CA GLU A 298 -20.04 -21.19 30.46
C GLU A 298 -21.26 -22.10 30.62
N ARG A 299 -22.46 -21.57 30.35
CA ARG A 299 -23.70 -22.34 30.37
C ARG A 299 -23.63 -23.53 29.42
N MET A 300 -23.16 -23.34 28.18
CA MET A 300 -23.05 -24.44 27.21
C MET A 300 -22.07 -25.53 27.61
N THR A 301 -20.93 -25.16 28.21
CA THR A 301 -19.94 -26.16 28.65
C THR A 301 -20.44 -27.01 29.84
N ASN A 302 -21.42 -26.52 30.58
CA ASN A 302 -21.97 -27.19 31.77
C ASN A 302 -23.13 -28.16 31.47
N ILE A 303 -23.74 -28.14 30.28
CA ILE A 303 -25.02 -28.84 30.00
C ILE A 303 -24.85 -30.31 29.58
N LYS A 304 -23.75 -30.70 28.91
CA LYS A 304 -23.27 -32.09 28.67
C LYS A 304 -22.11 -32.09 27.65
N PRO A 305 -21.14 -33.03 27.72
CA PRO A 305 -20.00 -33.08 26.79
C PRO A 305 -20.37 -33.26 25.30
N THR A 306 -21.55 -33.82 24.99
CA THR A 306 -22.02 -34.05 23.62
C THR A 306 -22.50 -32.80 22.89
N GLN A 307 -22.75 -31.68 23.61
CA GLN A 307 -23.15 -30.40 23.04
C GLN A 307 -21.99 -29.39 22.89
N ILE A 308 -20.74 -29.79 23.23
CA ILE A 308 -19.50 -29.02 23.00
C ILE A 308 -19.39 -28.55 21.53
N LYS A 309 -20.02 -29.26 20.59
CA LYS A 309 -20.01 -28.92 19.15
C LYS A 309 -20.43 -27.47 18.86
N ASN A 310 -21.27 -26.90 19.72
CA ASN A 310 -21.92 -25.64 19.46
C ASN A 310 -21.24 -24.44 20.12
N SER A 311 -20.39 -24.69 21.12
CA SER A 311 -19.59 -23.67 21.76
C SER A 311 -18.49 -23.12 20.82
N ALA A 312 -18.22 -23.80 19.71
CA ALA A 312 -17.26 -23.34 18.69
C ALA A 312 -17.65 -22.00 18.04
N ASN A 313 -18.95 -21.67 17.92
CA ASN A 313 -19.38 -20.38 17.37
C ASN A 313 -19.20 -19.25 18.37
N ILE A 314 -19.53 -19.51 19.64
CA ILE A 314 -19.28 -18.56 20.72
C ILE A 314 -17.78 -18.25 20.82
N LEU A 315 -16.92 -19.29 20.79
CA LEU A 315 -15.46 -19.11 20.77
C LEU A 315 -14.97 -18.35 19.54
N PHE A 316 -15.61 -18.54 18.38
CA PHE A 316 -15.28 -17.81 17.17
C PHE A 316 -15.59 -16.31 17.30
N ASN A 317 -16.80 -15.95 17.74
CA ASN A 317 -17.21 -14.54 17.91
C ASN A 317 -16.39 -13.86 19.03
N ILE A 318 -16.06 -14.59 20.08
CA ILE A 318 -15.11 -14.14 21.10
C ILE A 318 -13.74 -13.83 20.48
N GLY A 319 -13.22 -14.73 19.63
CA GLY A 319 -11.97 -14.50 18.90
C GLY A 319 -12.03 -13.29 17.97
N GLU A 320 -13.20 -13.01 17.37
CA GLU A 320 -13.43 -11.84 16.52
C GLU A 320 -13.39 -10.54 17.31
N ILE A 321 -14.05 -10.47 18.46
CA ILE A 321 -13.96 -9.32 19.37
C ILE A 321 -12.50 -9.07 19.79
N LEU A 322 -11.79 -10.11 20.23
CA LEU A 322 -10.38 -9.98 20.64
C LEU A 322 -9.47 -9.55 19.48
N TYR A 323 -9.78 -9.98 18.25
CA TYR A 323 -9.08 -9.54 17.05
C TYR A 323 -9.30 -8.04 16.79
N LEU A 324 -10.54 -7.55 16.90
CA LEU A 324 -10.88 -6.14 16.75
C LEU A 324 -10.22 -5.27 17.84
N GLU A 325 -10.06 -5.81 19.05
CA GLU A 325 -9.33 -5.16 20.15
C GLU A 325 -7.79 -5.21 20.00
N GLY A 326 -7.26 -5.88 18.97
CA GLY A 326 -5.82 -6.02 18.73
C GLY A 326 -5.12 -7.08 19.61
N LYS A 327 -5.88 -7.88 20.38
CA LYS A 327 -5.37 -8.96 21.24
C LYS A 327 -5.18 -10.26 20.46
N TYR A 328 -4.24 -10.24 19.51
CA TYR A 328 -4.09 -11.28 18.50
C TYR A 328 -3.75 -12.69 19.05
N GLU A 329 -2.97 -12.79 20.13
CA GLU A 329 -2.59 -14.09 20.70
C GLU A 329 -3.77 -14.78 21.39
N GLU A 330 -4.55 -14.01 22.14
CA GLU A 330 -5.79 -14.50 22.74
C GLU A 330 -6.78 -14.90 21.65
N ALA A 331 -7.01 -14.03 20.65
CA ALA A 331 -7.90 -14.31 19.53
C ALA A 331 -7.53 -15.63 18.82
N GLN A 332 -6.25 -15.88 18.58
CA GLN A 332 -5.76 -17.13 17.99
C GLN A 332 -6.13 -18.34 18.84
N ASN A 333 -5.94 -18.28 20.17
CA ASN A 333 -6.28 -19.38 21.07
C ASN A 333 -7.77 -19.76 20.96
N TYR A 334 -8.65 -18.76 20.91
CA TYR A 334 -10.09 -18.95 20.75
C TYR A 334 -10.44 -19.58 19.39
N TYR A 335 -9.83 -19.10 18.29
CA TYR A 335 -10.03 -19.69 16.97
C TYR A 335 -9.52 -21.12 16.85
N GLU A 336 -8.38 -21.44 17.48
CA GLU A 336 -7.81 -22.79 17.50
C GLU A 336 -8.70 -23.76 18.30
N ARG A 337 -9.22 -23.33 19.45
CA ARG A 337 -10.20 -24.11 20.23
C ARG A 337 -11.48 -24.36 19.45
N ALA A 338 -12.02 -23.32 18.80
CA ALA A 338 -13.17 -23.44 17.91
C ALA A 338 -12.88 -24.42 16.75
N LEU A 339 -11.70 -24.34 16.14
CA LEU A 339 -11.28 -25.23 15.06
C LEU A 339 -11.11 -26.68 15.53
N ALA A 340 -10.54 -26.90 16.73
CA ALA A 340 -10.37 -28.22 17.31
C ALA A 340 -11.71 -28.90 17.58
N ILE A 341 -12.68 -28.18 18.16
CA ILE A 341 -14.04 -28.66 18.35
C ILE A 341 -14.68 -29.03 16.99
N ARG A 342 -14.57 -28.15 16.00
CA ARG A 342 -15.12 -28.40 14.65
C ARG A 342 -14.49 -29.62 13.96
N LYS A 343 -13.18 -29.86 14.15
CA LYS A 343 -12.45 -31.04 13.63
C LYS A 343 -12.85 -32.34 14.30
N GLN A 344 -13.01 -32.37 15.63
CA GLN A 344 -13.42 -33.59 16.36
C GLN A 344 -14.80 -34.09 15.92
N ASN A 345 -15.68 -33.18 15.50
CA ASN A 345 -17.02 -33.52 15.02
C ASN A 345 -17.06 -34.04 13.58
N TYR A 346 -15.96 -33.89 12.84
CA TYR A 346 -15.83 -34.28 11.43
C TYR A 346 -15.73 -35.81 11.23
N SER A 347 -15.29 -36.57 12.23
CA SER A 347 -15.11 -38.02 12.13
C SER A 347 -16.39 -38.84 12.33
N SER A 348 -17.47 -38.22 12.83
CA SER A 348 -18.72 -38.91 13.21
C SER A 348 -19.82 -38.96 12.13
N THR A 349 -19.76 -38.15 11.08
CA THR A 349 -20.78 -38.09 10.02
C THR A 349 -20.24 -38.66 8.70
N LYS A 350 -20.08 -39.99 8.63
CA LYS A 350 -19.64 -40.69 7.41
C LYS A 350 -20.76 -40.99 6.40
N ASN A 351 -22.00 -40.55 6.65
CA ASN A 351 -23.18 -41.03 5.91
C ASN A 351 -24.13 -39.96 5.35
N ASP A 352 -23.67 -38.73 5.09
CA ASP A 352 -24.50 -37.76 4.36
C ASP A 352 -24.18 -37.79 2.87
N ARG A 353 -25.17 -38.22 2.07
CA ARG A 353 -25.12 -38.29 0.61
C ARG A 353 -24.87 -36.89 0.02
N PRO A 354 -24.14 -36.79 -1.10
CA PRO A 354 -23.98 -35.52 -1.81
C PRO A 354 -25.34 -34.98 -2.26
N CYS A 355 -25.60 -33.70 -2.00
CA CYS A 355 -26.80 -33.01 -2.48
C CYS A 355 -26.74 -32.85 -4.01
N PRO A 356 -27.81 -33.09 -4.78
CA PRO A 356 -27.82 -32.93 -6.23
C PRO A 356 -27.80 -31.44 -6.67
N PRO A 357 -27.43 -31.13 -7.94
CA PRO A 357 -27.02 -29.78 -8.37
C PRO A 357 -28.14 -28.74 -8.57
N ASN A 358 -29.42 -29.10 -8.42
CA ASN A 358 -30.53 -28.24 -8.82
C ASN A 358 -31.39 -27.83 -7.61
N TYR A 359 -31.05 -26.73 -6.94
CA TYR A 359 -32.00 -25.93 -6.14
C TYR A 359 -31.48 -24.49 -6.03
N GLN A 360 -32.04 -23.59 -6.83
CA GLN A 360 -31.80 -22.14 -6.77
C GLN A 360 -32.88 -21.39 -5.96
N LEU A 361 -33.67 -22.08 -5.13
CA LEU A 361 -34.90 -21.51 -4.54
C LEU A 361 -35.07 -21.76 -3.04
N ASN A 362 -34.00 -21.65 -2.23
CA ASN A 362 -34.09 -21.83 -0.77
C ASN A 362 -33.13 -20.92 0.03
N SER A 363 -33.09 -19.62 -0.25
CA SER A 363 -32.24 -18.67 0.51
C SER A 363 -32.74 -18.46 1.95
N VAL A 364 -34.06 -18.40 2.14
CA VAL A 364 -34.71 -18.15 3.44
C VAL A 364 -34.63 -19.38 4.36
N LEU A 365 -34.93 -20.58 3.86
CA LEU A 365 -34.86 -21.84 4.63
C LEU A 365 -33.43 -22.23 5.04
N ILE A 366 -32.41 -21.90 4.21
CA ILE A 366 -31.00 -22.08 4.58
C ILE A 366 -30.58 -21.07 5.67
N HIS A 367 -31.08 -19.84 5.63
CA HIS A 367 -30.83 -18.84 6.68
C HIS A 367 -31.52 -19.19 8.00
N ILE A 368 -32.77 -19.66 7.96
CA ILE A 368 -33.55 -20.03 9.15
C ILE A 368 -32.98 -21.30 9.84
N ARG A 369 -32.56 -22.32 9.08
CA ARG A 369 -31.86 -23.49 9.66
C ARG A 369 -30.46 -23.15 10.18
N ALA A 370 -29.77 -22.18 9.58
CA ALA A 370 -28.46 -21.73 10.05
C ALA A 370 -28.55 -20.85 11.31
N SER A 371 -29.67 -20.14 11.51
CA SER A 371 -29.87 -19.21 12.62
C SER A 371 -30.38 -19.87 13.90
N LEU A 372 -31.23 -20.90 13.84
CA LEU A 372 -31.81 -21.53 15.03
C LEU A 372 -30.82 -22.42 15.80
N TRP A 373 -29.98 -23.20 15.08
CA TRP A 373 -28.75 -23.82 15.60
C TRP A 373 -27.95 -24.47 14.45
N PRO A 374 -26.61 -24.38 14.38
CA PRO A 374 -25.82 -24.93 13.26
C PRO A 374 -25.54 -26.44 13.38
N VAL A 375 -26.46 -27.21 13.96
CA VAL A 375 -26.29 -28.66 14.12
C VAL A 375 -26.97 -29.39 12.97
N SER A 376 -26.21 -29.54 11.88
CA SER A 376 -26.08 -30.79 11.12
C SER A 376 -25.49 -30.60 9.72
N LEU A 377 -25.43 -29.37 9.18
CA LEU A 377 -25.14 -29.22 7.74
C LEU A 377 -23.83 -28.54 7.31
N ASN A 378 -22.99 -27.90 8.16
CA ASN A 378 -21.84 -27.13 7.61
C ASN A 378 -20.55 -27.03 8.47
N SER A 379 -20.13 -28.10 9.15
CA SER A 379 -18.84 -28.11 9.89
C SER A 379 -17.61 -27.76 9.03
N SER A 380 -17.66 -28.01 7.72
CA SER A 380 -16.61 -27.68 6.75
C SER A 380 -16.56 -26.20 6.35
N GLY A 381 -17.70 -25.49 6.28
CA GLY A 381 -17.72 -24.05 5.97
C GLY A 381 -17.19 -23.21 7.13
N PHE A 382 -17.51 -23.63 8.36
CA PHE A 382 -17.02 -22.98 9.56
C PHE A 382 -15.53 -23.26 9.84
N SER A 383 -14.99 -24.42 9.46
CA SER A 383 -13.56 -24.70 9.59
C SER A 383 -12.70 -23.86 8.63
N GLN A 384 -13.20 -23.58 7.42
CA GLN A 384 -12.59 -22.64 6.46
C GLN A 384 -12.51 -21.22 7.01
N SER A 385 -13.59 -20.73 7.62
CA SER A 385 -13.63 -19.40 8.25
C SER A 385 -12.62 -19.27 9.38
N ASN A 386 -12.47 -20.29 10.24
CA ASN A 386 -11.44 -20.29 11.29
C ASN A 386 -10.03 -20.26 10.71
N SER A 387 -9.73 -21.12 9.73
CA SER A 387 -8.42 -21.12 9.09
C SER A 387 -8.11 -19.78 8.43
N ARG A 388 -9.09 -19.13 7.77
CA ARG A 388 -8.91 -17.78 7.21
C ARG A 388 -8.61 -16.74 8.28
N CYS A 389 -9.32 -16.73 9.40
CA CYS A 389 -9.11 -15.76 10.49
C CYS A 389 -7.75 -15.95 11.18
N ILE A 390 -7.33 -17.20 11.40
CA ILE A 390 -5.98 -17.51 11.91
C ILE A 390 -4.91 -17.01 10.92
N GLY A 391 -5.13 -17.20 9.61
CA GLY A 391 -4.23 -16.68 8.58
C GLY A 391 -4.04 -15.16 8.66
N TYR A 392 -5.13 -14.40 8.85
CA TYR A 392 -5.05 -12.95 9.08
C TYR A 392 -4.23 -12.57 10.30
N ILE A 393 -4.42 -13.28 11.42
CA ILE A 393 -3.66 -13.04 12.65
C ILE A 393 -2.17 -13.29 12.41
N GLN A 394 -1.80 -14.41 11.78
CA GLN A 394 -0.39 -14.71 11.52
C GLN A 394 0.24 -13.66 10.61
N LYS A 395 -0.49 -13.17 9.60
CA LYS A 395 -0.02 -12.05 8.76
C LYS A 395 0.26 -10.80 9.59
N LYS A 396 -0.66 -10.40 10.49
CA LYS A 396 -0.48 -9.23 11.36
C LYS A 396 0.69 -9.38 12.32
N ARG A 397 1.03 -10.61 12.71
CA ARG A 397 2.23 -10.95 13.52
C ARG A 397 3.51 -11.06 12.70
N GLY A 398 3.48 -10.82 11.39
CA GLY A 398 4.64 -10.95 10.49
C GLY A 398 5.02 -12.40 10.15
N LYS A 399 4.20 -13.38 10.54
CA LYS A 399 4.41 -14.81 10.31
C LYS A 399 3.79 -15.24 8.98
N TYR A 400 4.38 -14.79 7.87
CA TYR A 400 3.77 -14.92 6.55
C TYR A 400 3.67 -16.37 6.05
N ASP A 401 4.63 -17.25 6.39
CA ASP A 401 4.56 -18.66 5.99
C ASP A 401 3.42 -19.42 6.70
N GLU A 402 3.23 -19.16 7.99
CA GLU A 402 2.10 -19.72 8.75
C GLU A 402 0.77 -19.19 8.20
N ALA A 403 0.70 -17.88 7.90
CA ALA A 403 -0.48 -17.27 7.29
C ALA A 403 -0.86 -17.92 5.96
N LEU A 404 0.15 -18.17 5.11
CA LEU A 404 -0.02 -18.79 3.80
C LEU A 404 -0.57 -20.22 3.91
N ASP A 405 -0.02 -21.05 4.81
CA ASP A 405 -0.50 -22.43 5.06
C ASP A 405 -1.98 -22.43 5.50
N PHE A 406 -2.37 -21.53 6.42
CA PHE A 406 -3.75 -21.45 6.87
C PHE A 406 -4.73 -21.00 5.77
N HIS A 407 -4.34 -20.03 4.92
CA HIS A 407 -5.15 -19.62 3.78
C HIS A 407 -5.25 -20.71 2.70
N GLN A 408 -4.17 -21.45 2.43
CA GLN A 408 -4.17 -22.58 1.51
C GLN A 408 -5.05 -23.73 2.00
N ARG A 409 -5.05 -24.03 3.31
CA ARG A 409 -5.97 -25.00 3.92
C ARG A 409 -7.43 -24.57 3.76
N ALA A 410 -7.73 -23.29 3.98
CA ALA A 410 -9.06 -22.74 3.77
C ALA A 410 -9.49 -22.88 2.29
N LEU A 411 -8.59 -22.55 1.36
CA LEU A 411 -8.82 -22.69 -0.09
C LEU A 411 -9.10 -24.14 -0.49
N ALA A 412 -8.28 -25.09 -0.04
CA ALA A 412 -8.44 -26.52 -0.36
C ALA A 412 -9.77 -27.08 0.14
N LEU A 413 -10.20 -26.65 1.33
CA LEU A 413 -11.52 -27.01 1.87
C LEU A 413 -12.65 -26.37 1.05
N GLN A 414 -12.51 -25.10 0.63
CA GLN A 414 -13.51 -24.42 -0.20
C GLN A 414 -13.66 -25.11 -1.56
N GLU A 415 -12.57 -25.40 -2.25
CA GLU A 415 -12.57 -26.06 -3.55
C GLU A 415 -13.16 -27.48 -3.49
N LYS A 416 -12.90 -28.21 -2.39
CA LYS A 416 -13.37 -29.58 -2.21
C LYS A 416 -14.87 -29.69 -1.92
N TYR A 417 -15.41 -28.81 -1.09
CA TYR A 417 -16.78 -28.94 -0.57
C TYR A 417 -17.76 -27.89 -1.11
N TYR A 418 -17.27 -26.78 -1.64
CA TYR A 418 -18.09 -25.67 -2.11
C TYR A 418 -17.60 -25.09 -3.45
N PRO A 419 -17.45 -25.91 -4.50
CA PRO A 419 -16.92 -25.46 -5.80
C PRO A 419 -17.79 -24.39 -6.47
N SER A 420 -19.08 -24.30 -6.14
CA SER A 420 -20.00 -23.26 -6.62
C SER A 420 -19.90 -21.92 -5.87
N TYR A 421 -19.09 -21.84 -4.82
CA TYR A 421 -18.97 -20.67 -3.93
C TYR A 421 -17.82 -19.74 -4.35
N TYR A 422 -17.80 -19.40 -5.64
CA TYR A 422 -16.69 -18.72 -6.32
C TYR A 422 -16.29 -17.40 -5.66
N ALA A 423 -17.22 -16.63 -5.08
CA ALA A 423 -16.91 -15.37 -4.40
C ALA A 423 -16.00 -15.58 -3.17
N LYS A 424 -16.25 -16.62 -2.36
CA LYS A 424 -15.38 -16.93 -1.20
C LYS A 424 -14.03 -17.48 -1.65
N ILE A 425 -14.00 -18.32 -2.69
CA ILE A 425 -12.75 -18.84 -3.26
C ILE A 425 -11.88 -17.69 -3.80
N ALA A 426 -12.47 -16.77 -4.57
CA ALA A 426 -11.78 -15.61 -5.10
C ALA A 426 -11.25 -14.70 -3.99
N ASN A 427 -12.02 -14.50 -2.92
CA ASN A 427 -11.55 -13.75 -1.75
C ASN A 427 -10.36 -14.45 -1.08
N THR A 428 -10.41 -15.76 -0.85
CA THR A 428 -9.28 -16.51 -0.27
C THR A 428 -8.03 -16.44 -1.17
N LEU A 429 -8.20 -16.51 -2.49
CA LEU A 429 -7.11 -16.32 -3.46
C LEU A 429 -6.48 -14.93 -3.35
N ASN A 430 -7.29 -13.86 -3.23
CA ASN A 430 -6.77 -12.51 -3.01
C ASN A 430 -6.02 -12.40 -1.66
N LEU A 431 -6.44 -13.11 -0.62
CA LEU A 431 -5.72 -13.15 0.67
C LEU A 431 -4.38 -13.87 0.58
N ILE A 432 -4.31 -14.96 -0.20
CA ILE A 432 -3.05 -15.62 -0.51
C ILE A 432 -2.13 -14.65 -1.26
N SER A 433 -2.65 -13.93 -2.27
CA SER A 433 -1.89 -12.91 -2.99
C SER A 433 -1.35 -11.81 -2.09
N ASP A 434 -2.15 -11.33 -1.14
CA ASP A 434 -1.73 -10.32 -0.18
C ASP A 434 -0.60 -10.82 0.74
N VAL A 435 -0.66 -12.06 1.23
CA VAL A 435 0.45 -12.65 2.00
C VAL A 435 1.72 -12.81 1.15
N LEU A 436 1.59 -13.27 -0.09
CA LEU A 436 2.71 -13.42 -1.03
C LEU A 436 3.35 -12.06 -1.39
N LEU A 437 2.56 -10.98 -1.43
CA LEU A 437 3.05 -9.61 -1.60
C LEU A 437 4.01 -9.22 -0.47
N TYR A 438 3.67 -9.51 0.79
CA TYR A 438 4.57 -9.27 1.94
C TYR A 438 5.84 -10.14 1.90
N GLN A 439 5.78 -11.31 1.26
CA GLN A 439 6.96 -12.15 1.01
C GLN A 439 7.79 -11.71 -0.22
N SER A 440 7.42 -10.61 -0.88
CA SER A 440 8.02 -10.15 -2.15
C SER A 440 7.91 -11.15 -3.32
N LYS A 441 6.98 -12.11 -3.25
CA LYS A 441 6.71 -13.11 -4.31
C LYS A 441 5.67 -12.59 -5.29
N TYR A 442 6.00 -11.50 -5.99
CA TYR A 442 5.05 -10.72 -6.78
C TYR A 442 4.39 -11.50 -7.93
N ASN A 443 5.14 -12.36 -8.62
CA ASN A 443 4.61 -13.13 -9.76
C ASN A 443 3.59 -14.19 -9.32
N GLU A 444 3.85 -14.87 -8.20
CA GLU A 444 2.92 -15.84 -7.62
C GLU A 444 1.65 -15.12 -7.12
N ALA A 445 1.81 -13.97 -6.47
CA ALA A 445 0.68 -13.14 -6.02
C ALA A 445 -0.22 -12.71 -7.18
N LEU A 446 0.38 -12.26 -8.30
CA LEU A 446 -0.38 -11.89 -9.51
C LEU A 446 -1.11 -13.10 -10.11
N CYS A 447 -0.50 -14.29 -10.12
CA CYS A 447 -1.14 -15.51 -10.60
C CYS A 447 -2.41 -15.83 -9.82
N HIS A 448 -2.37 -15.73 -8.48
CA HIS A 448 -3.55 -15.95 -7.63
C HIS A 448 -4.66 -14.90 -7.84
N CYS A 449 -4.30 -13.61 -7.99
CA CYS A 449 -5.29 -12.57 -8.32
C CYS A 449 -5.90 -12.78 -9.72
N GLN A 450 -5.08 -13.14 -10.71
CA GLN A 450 -5.54 -13.41 -12.07
C GLN A 450 -6.48 -14.62 -12.11
N ARG A 451 -6.19 -15.65 -11.31
CA ARG A 451 -7.07 -16.80 -11.12
C ARG A 451 -8.40 -16.38 -10.48
N ALA A 452 -8.37 -15.56 -9.43
CA ALA A 452 -9.57 -15.03 -8.79
C ALA A 452 -10.44 -14.23 -9.78
N LEU A 453 -9.82 -13.34 -10.55
CA LEU A 453 -10.50 -12.52 -11.56
C LEU A 453 -11.09 -13.36 -12.70
N THR A 454 -10.36 -14.38 -13.16
CA THR A 454 -10.83 -15.30 -14.21
C THR A 454 -12.05 -16.08 -13.76
N MET A 455 -12.04 -16.59 -12.51
CA MET A 455 -13.19 -17.25 -11.92
C MET A 455 -14.37 -16.30 -11.79
N GLN A 456 -14.18 -15.09 -11.26
CA GLN A 456 -15.28 -14.13 -11.15
C GLN A 456 -15.87 -13.78 -12.52
N LYS A 457 -15.03 -13.59 -13.54
CA LYS A 457 -15.46 -13.25 -14.90
C LYS A 457 -16.24 -14.37 -15.60
N SER A 458 -15.92 -15.64 -15.33
CA SER A 458 -16.68 -16.76 -15.91
C SER A 458 -18.10 -16.85 -15.34
N TYR A 459 -18.30 -16.43 -14.08
CA TYR A 459 -19.61 -16.49 -13.41
C TYR A 459 -20.43 -15.20 -13.57
N TYR A 460 -19.78 -14.03 -13.62
CA TYR A 460 -20.41 -12.74 -13.87
C TYR A 460 -19.79 -12.04 -15.08
N PRO A 461 -20.11 -12.46 -16.32
CA PRO A 461 -19.50 -11.89 -17.52
C PRO A 461 -19.73 -10.38 -17.69
N SER A 462 -20.84 -9.88 -17.17
CA SER A 462 -21.19 -8.45 -17.15
C SER A 462 -20.37 -7.63 -16.16
N GLY A 463 -19.68 -8.25 -15.20
CA GLY A 463 -18.90 -7.64 -14.11
C GLY A 463 -19.54 -7.85 -12.73
N SER A 464 -18.72 -7.79 -11.66
CA SER A 464 -19.20 -7.85 -10.26
C SER A 464 -18.30 -7.06 -9.32
N VAL A 465 -18.85 -6.57 -8.21
CA VAL A 465 -18.11 -5.84 -7.16
C VAL A 465 -16.86 -6.59 -6.69
N SER A 466 -16.95 -7.92 -6.62
CA SER A 466 -15.84 -8.79 -6.23
C SER A 466 -14.61 -8.71 -7.16
N MET A 467 -14.80 -8.35 -8.44
CA MET A 467 -13.71 -8.14 -9.39
C MET A 467 -12.91 -6.88 -9.08
N ALA A 468 -13.57 -5.82 -8.60
CA ALA A 468 -12.90 -4.58 -8.22
C ALA A 468 -11.85 -4.85 -7.12
N PHE A 469 -12.17 -5.70 -6.15
CA PHE A 469 -11.21 -6.11 -5.11
C PHE A 469 -10.00 -6.87 -5.68
N SER A 470 -10.21 -7.82 -6.60
CA SER A 470 -9.10 -8.54 -7.24
C SER A 470 -8.22 -7.61 -8.09
N LEU A 471 -8.83 -6.66 -8.81
CA LEU A 471 -8.12 -5.61 -9.55
C LEU A 471 -7.28 -4.74 -8.60
N SER A 472 -7.85 -4.32 -7.47
CA SER A 472 -7.14 -3.56 -6.43
C SER A 472 -5.94 -4.31 -5.86
N SER A 473 -6.11 -5.62 -5.57
CA SER A 473 -5.01 -6.46 -5.10
C SER A 473 -3.89 -6.54 -6.14
N MET A 474 -4.22 -6.62 -7.43
CA MET A 474 -3.22 -6.56 -8.51
C MET A 474 -2.54 -5.19 -8.58
N THR A 475 -3.28 -4.09 -8.43
CA THR A 475 -2.73 -2.72 -8.37
C THR A 475 -1.66 -2.61 -7.27
N ASN A 476 -1.94 -3.12 -6.06
CA ASN A 476 -1.00 -3.09 -4.94
C ASN A 476 0.30 -3.85 -5.25
N ILE A 477 0.20 -5.00 -5.93
CA ILE A 477 1.36 -5.78 -6.35
C ILE A 477 2.19 -5.01 -7.40
N LEU A 478 1.52 -4.41 -8.40
CA LEU A 478 2.18 -3.61 -9.43
C LEU A 478 2.84 -2.35 -8.85
N HIS A 479 2.27 -1.74 -7.82
CA HIS A 479 2.90 -0.63 -7.07
C HIS A 479 4.24 -1.03 -6.46
N LYS A 480 4.33 -2.22 -5.86
CA LYS A 480 5.59 -2.75 -5.31
C LYS A 480 6.61 -3.09 -6.37
N GLN A 481 6.17 -3.33 -7.61
CA GLN A 481 7.04 -3.51 -8.78
C GLN A 481 7.34 -2.18 -9.51
N GLU A 482 6.88 -1.04 -8.99
CA GLU A 482 7.03 0.29 -9.61
C GLU A 482 6.38 0.42 -11.00
N LYS A 483 5.44 -0.47 -11.33
CA LYS A 483 4.70 -0.49 -12.60
C LYS A 483 3.46 0.39 -12.54
N TYR A 484 3.66 1.69 -12.28
CA TYR A 484 2.57 2.62 -12.00
C TYR A 484 1.58 2.81 -13.17
N ASN A 485 2.06 2.70 -14.43
CA ASN A 485 1.21 2.79 -15.62
C ASN A 485 0.20 1.65 -15.73
N GLU A 486 0.60 0.43 -15.37
CA GLU A 486 -0.31 -0.72 -15.35
C GLU A 486 -1.27 -0.62 -14.16
N ALA A 487 -0.75 -0.22 -12.98
CA ALA A 487 -1.53 -0.03 -11.76
C ALA A 487 -2.70 0.96 -11.95
N VAL A 488 -2.44 2.16 -12.49
CA VAL A 488 -3.49 3.19 -12.66
C VAL A 488 -4.60 2.73 -13.60
N ASN A 489 -4.27 1.93 -14.62
CA ASN A 489 -5.26 1.36 -15.52
C ASN A 489 -6.14 0.30 -14.83
N LEU A 490 -5.57 -0.50 -13.93
CA LEU A 490 -6.36 -1.44 -13.13
C LEU A 490 -7.28 -0.74 -12.14
N ASP A 491 -6.80 0.32 -11.47
CA ASP A 491 -7.65 1.10 -10.56
C ASP A 491 -8.78 1.83 -11.29
N ARG A 492 -8.53 2.39 -12.48
CA ARG A 492 -9.59 2.98 -13.33
C ARG A 492 -10.64 1.94 -13.72
N ARG A 493 -10.21 0.70 -14.02
CA ARG A 493 -11.14 -0.41 -14.30
C ARG A 493 -11.91 -0.83 -13.06
N ALA A 494 -11.28 -0.85 -11.89
CA ALA A 494 -11.95 -1.16 -10.63
C ALA A 494 -13.00 -0.10 -10.29
N LEU A 495 -12.67 1.19 -10.46
CA LEU A 495 -13.59 2.32 -10.31
C LEU A 495 -14.80 2.18 -11.25
N ALA A 496 -14.57 2.01 -12.56
CA ALA A 496 -15.65 1.83 -13.51
C ALA A 496 -16.53 0.58 -13.21
N THR A 497 -15.92 -0.48 -12.66
CA THR A 497 -16.67 -1.68 -12.25
C THR A 497 -17.57 -1.40 -11.06
N ILE A 498 -17.09 -0.69 -10.02
CA ILE A 498 -17.91 -0.38 -8.86
C ILE A 498 -19.01 0.64 -9.20
N GLU A 499 -18.71 1.66 -10.01
CA GLU A 499 -19.69 2.66 -10.45
C GLU A 499 -20.83 2.01 -11.23
N LYS A 500 -20.51 1.01 -12.07
CA LYS A 500 -21.51 0.29 -12.86
C LYS A 500 -22.36 -0.69 -12.06
N HIS A 501 -21.75 -1.46 -11.15
CA HIS A 501 -22.41 -2.59 -10.50
C HIS A 501 -22.87 -2.35 -9.08
N ASN A 502 -22.40 -1.27 -8.44
CA ASN A 502 -22.82 -0.87 -7.10
C ASN A 502 -22.64 0.64 -6.91
N PRO A 503 -23.38 1.48 -7.67
CA PRO A 503 -23.25 2.93 -7.61
C PRO A 503 -23.58 3.52 -6.23
N SER A 504 -24.35 2.79 -5.41
CA SER A 504 -24.63 3.13 -4.01
C SER A 504 -23.42 2.96 -3.08
N ASP A 505 -22.41 2.16 -3.44
CA ASP A 505 -21.19 1.96 -2.66
C ASP A 505 -20.18 3.08 -2.89
N ARG A 506 -20.57 4.26 -2.42
CA ARG A 506 -19.79 5.50 -2.51
C ARG A 506 -18.47 5.40 -1.75
N SER A 507 -18.40 4.59 -0.68
CA SER A 507 -17.18 4.37 0.09
C SER A 507 -16.10 3.70 -0.78
N SER A 508 -16.46 2.62 -1.48
CA SER A 508 -15.56 1.96 -2.42
C SER A 508 -15.17 2.89 -3.57
N ILE A 509 -16.11 3.64 -4.15
CA ILE A 509 -15.85 4.61 -5.22
C ILE A 509 -14.78 5.63 -4.78
N VAL A 510 -14.96 6.24 -3.61
CA VAL A 510 -14.01 7.18 -3.00
C VAL A 510 -12.64 6.53 -2.77
N SER A 511 -12.62 5.30 -2.27
CA SER A 511 -11.37 4.56 -2.06
C SER A 511 -10.59 4.35 -3.36
N TYR A 512 -11.27 3.93 -4.43
CA TYR A 512 -10.64 3.77 -5.75
C TYR A 512 -10.18 5.11 -6.34
N MET A 513 -10.95 6.19 -6.21
CA MET A 513 -10.51 7.53 -6.63
C MET A 513 -9.24 7.95 -5.89
N ASN A 514 -9.17 7.73 -4.57
CA ASN A 514 -7.97 8.01 -3.78
C ASN A 514 -6.77 7.14 -4.21
N ASN A 515 -6.96 5.86 -4.49
CA ASN A 515 -5.89 4.98 -4.99
C ASN A 515 -5.35 5.43 -6.36
N ILE A 516 -6.24 5.87 -7.26
CA ILE A 516 -5.85 6.47 -8.54
C ILE A 516 -5.00 7.72 -8.30
N GLY A 517 -5.44 8.62 -7.41
CA GLY A 517 -4.69 9.83 -7.06
C GLY A 517 -3.30 9.53 -6.49
N VAL A 518 -3.20 8.55 -5.58
CA VAL A 518 -1.90 8.09 -5.03
C VAL A 518 -0.99 7.54 -6.13
N THR A 519 -1.54 6.78 -7.09
CA THR A 519 -0.80 6.21 -8.21
C THR A 519 -0.30 7.29 -9.17
N LEU A 520 -1.16 8.25 -9.53
CA LEU A 520 -0.81 9.39 -10.39
C LEU A 520 0.27 10.26 -9.74
N ARG A 521 0.22 10.46 -8.41
CA ARG A 521 1.27 11.16 -7.67
C ARG A 521 2.63 10.47 -7.80
N LYS A 522 2.68 9.14 -7.80
CA LYS A 522 3.92 8.36 -8.01
C LYS A 522 4.46 8.48 -9.44
N GLN A 523 3.60 8.80 -10.40
CA GLN A 523 3.97 9.15 -11.78
C GLN A 523 4.29 10.65 -11.95
N GLU A 524 4.34 11.42 -10.87
CA GLU A 524 4.55 12.87 -10.88
C GLU A 524 3.44 13.68 -11.60
N LYS A 525 2.29 13.05 -11.84
CA LYS A 525 1.10 13.69 -12.43
C LYS A 525 0.25 14.37 -11.36
N TYR A 526 0.79 15.43 -10.76
CA TYR A 526 0.21 16.04 -9.56
C TYR A 526 -1.17 16.68 -9.78
N ASP A 527 -1.42 17.27 -10.95
CA ASP A 527 -2.70 17.94 -11.23
C ASP A 527 -3.83 16.91 -11.47
N GLU A 528 -3.56 15.84 -12.22
CA GLU A 528 -4.51 14.72 -12.37
C GLU A 528 -4.79 14.07 -11.01
N ALA A 529 -3.77 13.87 -10.18
CA ALA A 529 -3.94 13.32 -8.84
C ALA A 529 -4.83 14.21 -7.96
N LEU A 530 -4.64 15.54 -8.05
CA LEU A 530 -5.42 16.51 -7.27
C LEU A 530 -6.89 16.51 -7.68
N ASP A 531 -7.20 16.35 -8.98
CA ASP A 531 -8.57 16.23 -9.48
C ASP A 531 -9.30 15.04 -8.85
N TYR A 532 -8.70 13.85 -8.88
CA TYR A 532 -9.30 12.66 -8.28
C TYR A 532 -9.54 12.81 -6.78
N HIS A 533 -8.58 13.37 -6.03
CA HIS A 533 -8.77 13.59 -4.60
C HIS A 533 -9.82 14.66 -4.28
N ARG A 534 -9.97 15.70 -5.12
CA ARG A 534 -11.03 16.70 -4.95
C ARG A 534 -12.41 16.11 -5.21
N ARG A 535 -12.57 15.34 -6.28
CA ARG A 535 -13.83 14.63 -6.58
C ARG A 535 -14.20 13.65 -5.47
N ALA A 536 -13.21 12.94 -4.92
CA ALA A 536 -13.41 12.09 -3.75
C ALA A 536 -13.87 12.90 -2.53
N LEU A 537 -13.24 14.04 -2.25
CA LEU A 537 -13.62 14.92 -1.15
C LEU A 537 -15.03 15.49 -1.32
N GLU A 538 -15.38 16.01 -2.50
CA GLU A 538 -16.71 16.55 -2.81
C GLU A 538 -17.81 15.49 -2.62
N MET A 539 -17.53 14.24 -3.03
CA MET A 539 -18.46 13.13 -2.82
C MET A 539 -18.60 12.80 -1.32
N GLN A 540 -17.50 12.81 -0.56
CA GLN A 540 -17.55 12.58 0.88
C GLN A 540 -18.31 13.70 1.62
N GLU A 541 -18.05 14.97 1.30
CA GLU A 541 -18.70 16.14 1.91
C GLU A 541 -20.21 16.18 1.62
N LYS A 542 -20.63 15.82 0.41
CA LYS A 542 -22.05 15.85 0.01
C LYS A 542 -22.90 14.82 0.75
N TYR A 543 -22.37 13.63 1.01
CA TYR A 543 -23.16 12.48 1.45
C TYR A 543 -22.85 11.99 2.86
N TYR A 544 -21.70 12.37 3.42
CA TYR A 544 -21.30 11.96 4.76
C TYR A 544 -20.93 13.18 5.64
N PRO A 545 -21.90 14.04 6.02
CA PRO A 545 -21.65 15.10 7.00
C PRO A 545 -21.14 14.55 8.35
N SER A 546 -21.38 13.27 8.63
CA SER A 546 -21.07 12.58 9.89
C SER A 546 -19.99 11.49 9.82
N CYS A 547 -19.56 10.97 8.64
CA CYS A 547 -18.40 10.06 8.56
C CYS A 547 -17.12 10.88 8.46
N GLN A 548 -16.59 11.21 9.62
CA GLN A 548 -15.49 12.15 9.75
C GLN A 548 -14.14 11.46 9.45
N HIS A 549 -13.92 10.21 9.84
CA HIS A 549 -12.59 9.61 9.73
C HIS A 549 -12.04 9.45 8.29
N GLU A 550 -12.82 8.95 7.32
CA GLU A 550 -12.30 8.71 5.96
C GLU A 550 -11.99 9.98 5.17
N ILE A 551 -12.61 11.11 5.54
CA ILE A 551 -12.34 12.42 4.93
C ILE A 551 -10.90 12.86 5.24
N ALA A 552 -10.41 12.57 6.45
CA ALA A 552 -9.09 12.97 6.89
C ALA A 552 -7.96 12.42 6.01
N ASN A 553 -8.13 11.22 5.44
CA ASN A 553 -7.14 10.64 4.52
C ASN A 553 -7.11 11.39 3.19
N THR A 554 -8.29 11.71 2.62
CA THR A 554 -8.41 12.51 1.40
C THR A 554 -7.80 13.91 1.59
N LEU A 555 -8.11 14.57 2.71
CA LEU A 555 -7.53 15.87 3.07
C LEU A 555 -5.99 15.79 3.18
N ASN A 556 -5.47 14.74 3.82
CA ASN A 556 -4.02 14.49 3.89
C ASN A 556 -3.39 14.31 2.51
N TYR A 557 -4.04 13.59 1.59
CA TYR A 557 -3.53 13.42 0.22
C TYR A 557 -3.49 14.75 -0.55
N ILE A 558 -4.53 15.58 -0.42
CA ILE A 558 -4.56 16.93 -1.00
C ILE A 558 -3.43 17.78 -0.43
N GLY A 559 -3.25 17.80 0.90
CA GLY A 559 -2.15 18.51 1.56
C GLY A 559 -0.78 18.07 1.02
N ASN A 560 -0.57 16.76 0.85
CA ASN A 560 0.70 16.21 0.36
C ASN A 560 1.02 16.67 -1.08
N LEU A 561 0.00 16.79 -1.93
CA LEU A 561 0.14 17.32 -3.28
C LEU A 561 0.44 18.83 -3.27
N LEU A 562 -0.22 19.59 -2.40
CA LEU A 562 0.02 21.03 -2.25
C LEU A 562 1.44 21.34 -1.74
N ILE A 563 2.01 20.51 -0.86
CA ILE A 563 3.44 20.60 -0.48
C ILE A 563 4.35 20.50 -1.70
N ARG A 564 4.06 19.57 -2.64
CA ARG A 564 4.86 19.40 -3.87
C ARG A 564 4.75 20.62 -4.78
N GLN A 565 3.61 21.29 -4.79
CA GLN A 565 3.40 22.58 -5.47
C GLN A 565 3.96 23.80 -4.69
N LYS A 566 4.65 23.60 -3.56
CA LYS A 566 5.14 24.66 -2.65
C LYS A 566 4.04 25.54 -2.04
N LYS A 567 2.78 25.09 -2.04
CA LYS A 567 1.62 25.77 -1.45
C LYS A 567 1.44 25.38 0.03
N PHE A 568 2.46 25.68 0.84
CA PHE A 568 2.56 25.18 2.22
C PHE A 568 1.42 25.65 3.13
N ASN A 569 0.99 26.91 3.03
CA ASN A 569 -0.09 27.44 3.88
C ASN A 569 -1.46 26.84 3.53
N GLU A 570 -1.70 26.52 2.26
CA GLU A 570 -2.92 25.81 1.86
C GLU A 570 -2.87 24.36 2.36
N ALA A 571 -1.72 23.69 2.23
CA ALA A 571 -1.54 22.34 2.77
C ALA A 571 -1.81 22.26 4.28
N LEU A 572 -1.31 23.23 5.06
CA LEU A 572 -1.55 23.31 6.50
C LEU A 572 -3.05 23.37 6.83
N LYS A 573 -3.86 24.14 6.10
CA LYS A 573 -5.33 24.19 6.31
C LYS A 573 -5.99 22.82 6.13
N PHE A 574 -5.58 22.08 5.09
CA PHE A 574 -6.10 20.73 4.84
C PHE A 574 -5.68 19.75 5.94
N TYR A 575 -4.42 19.82 6.41
CA TYR A 575 -3.96 18.97 7.51
C TYR A 575 -4.59 19.33 8.86
N GLU A 576 -4.80 20.61 9.15
CA GLU A 576 -5.50 21.07 10.36
C GLU A 576 -6.95 20.57 10.37
N CYS A 577 -7.64 20.66 9.24
CA CYS A 577 -8.97 20.09 9.09
C CYS A 577 -8.98 18.56 9.26
N ALA A 578 -8.01 17.85 8.67
CA ALA A 578 -7.85 16.41 8.86
C ALA A 578 -7.60 16.04 10.34
N LEU A 579 -6.80 16.84 11.03
CA LEU A 579 -6.47 16.64 12.44
C LEU A 579 -7.69 16.84 13.34
N GLU A 580 -8.44 17.93 13.15
CA GLU A 580 -9.67 18.22 13.92
C GLU A 580 -10.69 17.08 13.81
N VAL A 581 -10.86 16.59 12.59
CA VAL A 581 -11.73 15.46 12.24
C VAL A 581 -11.27 14.16 12.92
N GLN A 582 -9.96 13.88 12.91
CA GLN A 582 -9.39 12.68 13.54
C GLN A 582 -9.43 12.76 15.08
N GLU A 583 -9.13 13.91 15.68
CA GLU A 583 -9.13 14.11 17.14
C GLU A 583 -10.52 13.95 17.74
N LYS A 584 -11.56 14.39 17.02
CA LYS A 584 -12.95 14.19 17.44
C LYS A 584 -13.37 12.73 17.47
N TYR A 585 -12.81 11.90 16.58
CA TYR A 585 -13.15 10.48 16.48
C TYR A 585 -12.27 9.60 17.38
N TYR A 586 -10.98 9.92 17.51
CA TYR A 586 -10.02 9.18 18.32
C TYR A 586 -9.65 9.93 19.59
N SER A 587 -10.60 10.01 20.52
CA SER A 587 -10.44 10.70 21.81
C SER A 587 -9.31 10.17 22.69
N ASN A 588 -8.76 8.97 22.41
CA ASN A 588 -7.64 8.37 23.14
C ASN A 588 -6.30 8.35 22.36
N GLY A 589 -6.23 9.05 21.22
CA GLY A 589 -5.12 9.00 20.27
C GLY A 589 -5.25 7.87 19.25
N HIS A 590 -4.65 8.05 18.06
CA HIS A 590 -4.59 7.03 17.00
C HIS A 590 -3.40 7.27 16.05
N VAL A 591 -2.94 6.22 15.38
CA VAL A 591 -1.78 6.27 14.47
C VAL A 591 -1.98 7.19 13.27
N ASP A 592 -3.23 7.44 12.88
CA ASP A 592 -3.56 8.37 11.79
C ASP A 592 -3.37 9.83 12.20
N ILE A 593 -3.61 10.17 13.49
CA ILE A 593 -3.29 11.49 14.05
C ILE A 593 -1.78 11.72 13.94
N ALA A 594 -0.97 10.74 14.32
CA ALA A 594 0.49 10.84 14.23
C ALA A 594 0.97 11.04 12.77
N THR A 595 0.30 10.42 11.79
CA THR A 595 0.60 10.62 10.37
C THR A 595 0.33 12.05 9.93
N THR A 596 -0.82 12.61 10.30
CA THR A 596 -1.18 14.00 10.01
C THR A 596 -0.20 14.98 10.68
N LEU A 597 0.14 14.75 11.95
CA LEU A 597 1.12 15.57 12.69
C LEU A 597 2.51 15.53 12.04
N ASN A 598 2.96 14.37 11.55
CA ASN A 598 4.21 14.27 10.79
C ASN A 598 4.17 15.05 9.47
N ASN A 599 3.03 15.07 8.77
CA ASN A 599 2.87 15.87 7.56
C ASN A 599 2.92 17.38 7.88
N ILE A 600 2.31 17.81 8.98
CA ILE A 600 2.38 19.20 9.48
C ILE A 600 3.83 19.56 9.84
N GLY A 601 4.52 18.70 10.60
CA GLY A 601 5.93 18.87 10.96
C GLY A 601 6.82 19.02 9.73
N THR A 602 6.64 18.14 8.75
CA THR A 602 7.35 18.19 7.44
C THR A 602 7.04 19.47 6.67
N THR A 603 5.80 19.97 6.76
CA THR A 603 5.41 21.23 6.11
C THR A 603 6.11 22.42 6.75
N PHE A 604 6.18 22.46 8.09
CA PHE A 604 6.94 23.49 8.80
C PHE A 604 8.45 23.38 8.57
N HIS A 605 9.00 22.17 8.46
CA HIS A 605 10.40 21.94 8.10
C HIS A 605 10.72 22.53 6.73
N ARG A 606 9.85 22.31 5.73
CA ARG A 606 9.96 22.91 4.39
C ARG A 606 9.77 24.43 4.36
N GLN A 607 9.11 25.01 5.37
CA GLN A 607 9.02 26.45 5.59
C GLN A 607 10.20 27.02 6.40
N GLU A 608 11.21 26.20 6.73
CA GLU A 608 12.35 26.55 7.59
C GLU A 608 11.93 27.00 9.01
N LYS A 609 10.75 26.58 9.48
CA LYS A 609 10.26 26.82 10.85
C LYS A 609 10.57 25.61 11.72
N PHE A 610 11.85 25.44 12.04
CA PHE A 610 12.37 24.22 12.67
C PHE A 610 11.76 23.93 14.05
N ASP A 611 11.59 24.94 14.92
CA ASP A 611 10.98 24.76 16.25
C ASP A 611 9.58 24.11 16.17
N LYS A 612 8.73 24.62 15.27
CA LYS A 612 7.40 24.06 15.04
C LYS A 612 7.48 22.66 14.45
N ALA A 613 8.39 22.44 13.50
CA ALA A 613 8.55 21.12 12.91
C ALA A 613 8.91 20.06 13.97
N ILE A 614 9.85 20.37 14.86
CA ILE A 614 10.24 19.51 15.99
C ILE A 614 9.04 19.25 16.90
N GLU A 615 8.31 20.29 17.30
CA GLU A 615 7.13 20.17 18.16
C GLU A 615 6.09 19.18 17.60
N TYR A 616 5.73 19.32 16.33
CA TYR A 616 4.74 18.44 15.70
C TYR A 616 5.24 17.01 15.50
N HIS A 617 6.51 16.81 15.13
CA HIS A 617 7.09 15.48 15.04
C HIS A 617 7.21 14.79 16.41
N GLN A 618 7.49 15.54 17.49
CA GLN A 618 7.50 15.00 18.86
C GLN A 618 6.10 14.53 19.30
N LYS A 619 5.05 15.32 19.04
CA LYS A 619 3.66 14.90 19.30
C LYS A 619 3.29 13.64 18.53
N ALA A 620 3.74 13.51 17.27
CA ALA A 620 3.54 12.30 16.48
C ALA A 620 4.26 11.08 17.09
N LEU A 621 5.49 11.28 17.58
CA LEU A 621 6.30 10.25 18.21
C LEU A 621 5.65 9.72 19.50
N GLU A 622 5.20 10.62 20.38
CA GLU A 622 4.52 10.26 21.64
C GLU A 622 3.28 9.37 21.40
N ILE A 623 2.50 9.68 20.37
CA ILE A 623 1.35 8.86 19.98
C ILE A 623 1.83 7.50 19.46
N GLN A 624 2.81 7.46 18.56
CA GLN A 624 3.29 6.21 17.96
C GLN A 624 3.91 5.25 19.00
N GLU A 625 4.65 5.77 19.98
CA GLU A 625 5.25 4.97 21.07
C GLU A 625 4.20 4.27 21.95
N LYS A 626 2.98 4.80 22.01
CA LYS A 626 1.85 4.16 22.72
C LYS A 626 1.29 2.94 21.98
N TYR A 627 1.35 2.92 20.65
CA TYR A 627 0.69 1.91 19.81
C TYR A 627 1.65 0.92 19.14
N TYR A 628 2.93 1.28 18.99
CA TYR A 628 3.91 0.45 18.32
C TYR A 628 5.04 0.02 19.27
N PRO A 629 5.56 -1.22 19.16
CA PRO A 629 6.72 -1.64 19.92
C PRO A 629 7.98 -0.87 19.50
N SER A 630 8.93 -0.77 20.42
CA SER A 630 10.24 -0.15 20.18
C SER A 630 10.94 -0.84 19.00
N GLY A 631 11.23 -0.06 17.95
CA GLY A 631 11.80 -0.57 16.68
C GLY A 631 10.82 -0.64 15.50
N SER A 632 9.56 -0.20 15.66
CA SER A 632 8.64 -0.03 14.55
C SER A 632 9.16 0.97 13.51
N VAL A 633 8.98 0.64 12.22
CA VAL A 633 9.35 1.51 11.08
C VAL A 633 8.73 2.90 11.19
N PHE A 634 7.51 3.00 11.74
CA PHE A 634 6.82 4.29 11.90
C PHE A 634 7.49 5.20 12.93
N ILE A 635 7.96 4.63 14.04
CA ILE A 635 8.74 5.35 15.07
C ILE A 635 10.09 5.79 14.48
N ALA A 636 10.76 4.90 13.74
CA ALA A 636 12.03 5.21 13.10
C ALA A 636 11.90 6.35 12.07
N ASP A 637 10.84 6.35 11.26
CA ASP A 637 10.56 7.41 10.29
C ASP A 637 10.35 8.76 10.98
N THR A 638 9.56 8.82 12.07
CA THR A 638 9.37 10.06 12.83
C THR A 638 10.67 10.57 13.45
N ILE A 639 11.48 9.68 14.02
CA ILE A 639 12.81 10.04 14.56
C ILE A 639 13.73 10.55 13.45
N ASN A 640 13.69 9.93 12.27
CA ASN A 640 14.44 10.41 11.10
C ASN A 640 13.99 11.81 10.69
N HIS A 641 12.69 12.10 10.66
CA HIS A 641 12.19 13.45 10.37
C HIS A 641 12.73 14.48 11.39
N ILE A 642 12.70 14.18 12.68
CA ILE A 642 13.30 15.04 13.73
C ILE A 642 14.80 15.22 13.48
N GLY A 643 15.53 14.14 13.18
CA GLY A 643 16.96 14.18 12.88
C GLY A 643 17.29 15.06 11.66
N HIS A 644 16.47 14.98 10.60
CA HIS A 644 16.60 15.85 9.42
C HIS A 644 16.35 17.32 9.75
N VAL A 645 15.33 17.61 10.55
CA VAL A 645 15.03 18.98 10.99
C VAL A 645 16.19 19.57 11.79
N LEU A 646 16.71 18.81 12.77
CA LEU A 646 17.86 19.23 13.60
C LEU A 646 19.13 19.43 12.78
N TYR A 647 19.39 18.55 11.80
CA TYR A 647 20.53 18.69 10.89
C TYR A 647 20.44 19.96 10.04
N ASP A 648 19.27 20.25 9.48
CA ASP A 648 19.06 21.45 8.67
C ASP A 648 19.05 22.73 9.52
N GLU A 649 18.59 22.66 10.77
CA GLU A 649 18.68 23.75 11.74
C GLU A 649 20.14 24.08 12.08
N GLU A 650 20.97 23.07 12.40
CA GLU A 650 22.40 23.26 12.67
C GLU A 650 23.13 23.83 11.43
N LYS A 651 22.76 23.37 10.24
CA LYS A 651 23.26 23.91 8.97
C LYS A 651 22.84 25.36 8.78
N LEU A 652 21.59 25.74 9.06
CA LEU A 652 21.13 27.13 8.97
C LEU A 652 21.86 28.01 10.00
N LEU A 653 22.02 27.55 11.24
CA LEU A 653 22.74 28.27 12.28
C LEU A 653 24.21 28.49 11.92
N SER A 654 24.88 27.48 11.36
CA SER A 654 26.26 27.60 10.87
C SER A 654 26.37 28.54 9.66
N MET A 655 25.38 28.52 8.73
CA MET A 655 25.28 29.46 7.62
C MET A 655 25.05 30.90 8.10
N ILE A 656 24.13 31.12 9.06
CA ILE A 656 23.87 32.44 9.67
C ILE A 656 25.12 32.92 10.41
N HIS A 657 25.80 32.06 11.15
CA HIS A 657 27.06 32.39 11.82
C HIS A 657 28.14 32.79 10.80
N PHE A 658 28.28 32.03 9.71
CA PHE A 658 29.18 32.35 8.61
C PHE A 658 28.81 33.68 7.93
N GLN A 659 27.52 33.96 7.73
CA GLN A 659 27.03 35.19 7.10
C GLN A 659 27.17 36.41 8.02
N LYS A 660 26.96 36.27 9.34
CA LYS A 660 27.29 37.29 10.34
C LYS A 660 28.79 37.57 10.37
N LYS A 661 29.64 36.52 10.35
CA LYS A 661 31.10 36.65 10.25
C LYS A 661 31.52 37.33 8.94
N LYS A 662 30.90 36.98 7.80
CA LYS A 662 31.12 37.65 6.50
C LYS A 662 30.70 39.12 6.54
N THR A 663 29.62 39.47 7.22
CA THR A 663 29.10 40.84 7.31
C THR A 663 29.94 41.69 8.26
N PHE A 664 30.38 41.12 9.39
CA PHE A 664 31.37 41.70 10.30
C PHE A 664 32.72 41.94 9.61
N MET A 665 33.21 40.95 8.85
CA MET A 665 34.41 41.09 8.01
C MET A 665 34.20 42.14 6.91
N ARG A 666 33.01 42.25 6.30
CA ARG A 666 32.68 43.32 5.34
C ARG A 666 32.69 44.71 5.97
N GLN A 667 32.20 44.86 7.20
CA GLN A 667 32.25 46.13 7.94
C GLN A 667 33.69 46.49 8.34
N GLN A 668 34.51 45.53 8.76
CA GLN A 668 35.94 45.72 8.97
C GLN A 668 36.69 46.04 7.66
N LEU A 669 36.32 45.40 6.55
CA LEU A 669 36.86 45.72 5.23
C LEU A 669 36.45 47.14 4.81
N LEU A 670 35.19 47.57 4.99
CA LEU A 670 34.76 48.95 4.68
C LEU A 670 35.54 50.01 5.48
N LEU A 671 36.01 49.69 6.69
CA LEU A 671 36.93 50.52 7.48
C LEU A 671 38.38 50.48 6.97
N CYS A 672 38.83 49.34 6.43
CA CYS A 672 40.15 49.18 5.80
C CYS A 672 40.21 49.69 4.34
N TRP A 673 39.07 49.88 3.67
CA TRP A 673 38.99 50.36 2.29
C TRP A 673 39.27 51.87 2.14
N ALA A 674 39.41 52.61 3.24
CA ALA A 674 39.89 53.99 3.22
C ALA A 674 41.41 54.11 2.99
N SER A 675 42.18 53.01 2.96
CA SER A 675 43.64 53.10 3.02
C SER A 675 44.45 52.33 1.98
N VAL A 676 43.89 51.50 1.10
CA VAL A 676 44.73 50.72 0.16
C VAL A 676 44.08 50.50 -1.20
N LEU A 677 44.43 51.34 -2.17
CA LEU A 677 44.11 51.17 -3.60
C LEU A 677 45.43 51.07 -4.38
N ALA A 678 46.07 49.90 -4.31
CA ALA A 678 47.17 49.53 -5.20
C ALA A 678 47.30 48.00 -5.29
N LEU A 679 47.36 47.51 -6.54
CA LEU A 679 47.83 46.18 -7.00
C LEU A 679 46.84 44.99 -7.02
N MET A 680 46.28 44.81 -8.22
CA MET A 680 46.27 43.59 -9.07
C MET A 680 45.65 42.26 -8.60
N VAL A 681 44.81 41.74 -9.51
CA VAL A 681 44.32 40.37 -9.73
C VAL A 681 45.24 39.27 -9.19
N LEU A 682 44.68 38.34 -8.40
CA LEU A 682 45.25 37.02 -8.14
C LEU A 682 44.18 35.90 -8.16
N PRO A 683 44.58 34.65 -8.46
CA PRO A 683 43.71 33.50 -8.73
C PRO A 683 43.21 32.82 -7.46
N SER A 684 42.21 31.94 -7.59
CA SER A 684 41.61 31.17 -6.49
C SER A 684 42.67 30.45 -5.63
N GLU A 685 42.86 30.94 -4.40
CA GLU A 685 43.80 30.38 -3.44
C GLU A 685 43.43 28.94 -3.01
N SER A 686 44.45 28.12 -2.76
CA SER A 686 44.32 26.85 -2.06
C SER A 686 43.73 27.05 -0.67
N VAL A 687 42.65 26.33 -0.36
CA VAL A 687 42.09 26.29 1.00
C VAL A 687 42.99 25.41 1.87
N LEU A 688 44.04 26.03 2.41
CA LEU A 688 44.91 25.44 3.40
C LEU A 688 44.13 25.13 4.68
N SER A 689 44.46 24.02 5.33
CA SER A 689 43.79 23.58 6.56
C SER A 689 44.19 24.41 7.79
N SER A 690 43.41 24.28 8.87
CA SER A 690 43.65 24.98 10.14
C SER A 690 44.89 24.49 10.91
N GLY A 691 45.49 23.38 10.49
CA GLY A 691 46.79 22.90 10.97
C GLY A 691 47.98 23.64 10.36
N CYS A 692 47.80 24.42 9.29
CA CYS A 692 48.89 25.17 8.67
C CYS A 692 49.50 26.22 9.61
N GLY A 693 50.83 26.26 9.64
CA GLY A 693 51.64 27.13 10.49
C GLY A 693 51.82 26.64 11.93
N LYS A 694 51.15 25.57 12.35
CA LYS A 694 51.29 25.02 13.71
C LYS A 694 52.51 24.10 13.83
N PRO A 695 53.19 24.06 14.98
CA PRO A 695 54.22 23.05 15.22
C PRO A 695 53.59 21.66 15.24
N LEU A 696 54.35 20.66 14.77
CA LEU A 696 53.95 19.25 14.89
C LEU A 696 53.81 18.88 16.38
N PRO A 697 52.77 18.12 16.77
CA PRO A 697 52.72 17.54 18.10
C PRO A 697 53.91 16.62 18.35
N SER A 698 54.30 16.44 19.62
CA SER A 698 55.48 15.66 20.04
C SER A 698 55.55 14.23 19.47
N ASP A 699 54.39 13.64 19.21
CA ASP A 699 54.27 12.25 18.77
C ASP A 699 54.48 12.09 17.26
N PHE A 700 54.66 13.19 16.52
CA PHE A 700 54.87 13.20 15.08
C PHE A 700 56.23 13.77 14.71
N SER A 701 56.89 13.12 13.75
CA SER A 701 58.14 13.59 13.15
C SER A 701 58.12 13.32 11.66
N ALA A 702 58.71 14.24 10.88
CA ALA A 702 58.86 14.06 9.44
C ALA A 702 59.68 12.80 9.14
N GLY A 703 59.23 12.01 8.16
CA GLY A 703 59.83 10.73 7.77
C GLY A 703 59.44 9.54 8.66
N GLN A 704 58.55 9.71 9.64
CA GLN A 704 58.11 8.65 10.54
C GLN A 704 56.61 8.34 10.41
N THR A 705 56.26 7.13 10.84
CA THR A 705 54.88 6.64 10.89
C THR A 705 54.41 6.57 12.34
N THR A 706 53.31 7.26 12.65
CA THR A 706 52.70 7.31 13.98
C THR A 706 51.30 6.70 13.96
N SER A 707 50.95 5.93 15.00
CA SER A 707 49.60 5.37 15.16
C SER A 707 48.71 6.31 15.95
N ILE A 708 47.51 6.59 15.45
CA ILE A 708 46.49 7.43 16.09
C ILE A 708 45.31 6.55 16.50
N ARG A 709 44.83 6.78 17.73
CA ARG A 709 43.60 6.16 18.26
C ARG A 709 42.43 7.14 18.13
N VAL A 710 41.33 6.67 17.58
CA VAL A 710 40.05 7.39 17.56
C VAL A 710 39.16 6.79 18.66
N PRO A 711 38.79 7.57 19.69
CA PRO A 711 37.88 7.12 20.75
C PRO A 711 36.52 6.66 20.20
N ALA A 712 35.79 5.86 20.99
CA ALA A 712 34.42 5.49 20.66
C ALA A 712 33.49 6.72 20.79
N ALA A 713 32.60 6.91 19.84
CA ALA A 713 31.61 8.00 19.82
C ALA A 713 30.37 7.57 19.02
N ASN A 714 29.19 8.06 19.39
CA ASN A 714 27.92 7.85 18.66
C ASN A 714 27.61 6.38 18.32
N GLY A 715 27.84 5.46 19.28
CA GLY A 715 27.63 4.02 19.07
C GLY A 715 28.68 3.32 18.22
N GLN A 716 29.67 4.05 17.67
CA GLN A 716 30.77 3.48 16.90
C GLN A 716 31.96 3.07 17.80
N PRO A 717 32.58 1.90 17.55
CA PRO A 717 33.68 1.37 18.38
C PRO A 717 34.99 2.12 18.18
N VAL A 718 35.92 2.01 19.14
CA VAL A 718 37.30 2.54 19.05
C VAL A 718 37.97 2.10 17.74
N ARG A 719 38.59 3.04 17.02
CA ARG A 719 39.33 2.77 15.76
C ARG A 719 40.79 3.21 15.88
N HIS A 720 41.62 2.69 14.99
CA HIS A 720 43.02 3.06 14.87
C HIS A 720 43.36 3.31 13.40
N TYR A 721 44.29 4.23 13.16
CA TYR A 721 44.89 4.45 11.85
C TYR A 721 46.36 4.87 12.01
N LYS A 722 47.20 4.59 11.03
CA LYS A 722 48.56 5.11 10.97
C LYS A 722 48.64 6.32 10.04
N VAL A 723 49.56 7.21 10.35
CA VAL A 723 49.91 8.36 9.52
C VAL A 723 51.41 8.37 9.31
N HIS A 724 51.85 8.33 8.06
CA HIS A 724 53.23 8.56 7.68
C HIS A 724 53.38 9.98 7.13
N LEU A 725 54.26 10.76 7.76
CA LEU A 725 54.65 12.07 7.25
C LEU A 725 55.89 11.91 6.38
N SER A 726 55.85 12.40 5.14
CA SER A 726 57.06 12.44 4.29
C SER A 726 58.23 13.13 4.99
N ALA A 727 59.46 12.71 4.71
CA ALA A 727 60.67 13.36 5.22
C ALA A 727 60.78 14.85 4.79
N ASN A 728 60.07 15.24 3.72
CA ASN A 728 60.00 16.62 3.23
C ASN A 728 58.74 17.37 3.73
N PHE A 729 58.13 16.92 4.83
CA PHE A 729 56.97 17.59 5.41
C PHE A 729 57.33 18.97 5.98
N GLN A 730 56.48 19.96 5.71
CA GLN A 730 56.65 21.36 6.10
C GLN A 730 55.35 21.90 6.70
N ASN A 731 55.44 22.51 7.89
CA ASN A 731 54.26 22.99 8.61
C ASN A 731 53.54 24.17 7.93
N ASN A 732 54.20 24.87 7.00
CA ASN A 732 53.68 26.05 6.32
C ASN A 732 53.35 25.80 4.84
N ARG A 733 53.42 24.55 4.37
CA ARG A 733 53.12 24.18 2.99
C ARG A 733 52.00 23.15 2.98
N GLY A 734 50.98 23.36 2.14
CA GLY A 734 49.89 22.41 2.01
C GLY A 734 50.37 21.07 1.44
N HIS A 735 50.19 19.99 2.20
CA HIS A 735 50.50 18.62 1.80
C HIS A 735 49.22 17.89 1.38
N ALA A 736 49.34 17.00 0.39
CA ALA A 736 48.24 16.13 -0.02
C ALA A 736 48.06 14.98 0.97
N ILE A 737 46.81 14.57 1.21
CA ILE A 737 46.51 13.34 1.96
C ILE A 737 46.23 12.21 0.97
N VAL A 738 46.85 11.05 1.19
CA VAL A 738 46.56 9.83 0.44
C VAL A 738 46.15 8.72 1.42
N PHE A 739 44.87 8.36 1.43
CA PHE A 739 44.36 7.22 2.19
C PHE A 739 44.65 5.92 1.44
N SER A 740 45.09 4.89 2.16
CA SER A 740 45.39 3.55 1.63
C SER A 740 44.71 2.47 2.48
N PHE A 741 43.65 1.86 1.94
CA PHE A 741 42.81 0.89 2.64
C PHE A 741 43.26 -0.56 2.36
N HIS A 742 43.45 -1.33 3.43
CA HIS A 742 43.88 -2.73 3.34
C HIS A 742 42.78 -3.65 2.81
N GLY A 743 43.16 -4.77 2.19
CA GLY A 743 42.23 -5.82 1.77
C GLY A 743 41.64 -6.64 2.92
N HIS A 744 40.74 -7.58 2.61
CA HIS A 744 40.21 -8.53 3.59
C HIS A 744 41.33 -9.31 4.29
N ASN A 745 41.22 -9.53 5.61
CA ASN A 745 42.28 -10.16 6.44
C ASN A 745 43.62 -9.37 6.45
N GLY A 746 43.57 -8.09 6.07
CA GLY A 746 44.70 -7.16 6.05
C GLY A 746 44.82 -6.34 7.35
N ASP A 747 45.90 -5.59 7.45
CA ASP A 747 46.11 -4.62 8.53
C ASP A 747 46.91 -3.40 8.02
N MET A 748 47.10 -2.42 8.90
CA MET A 748 47.79 -1.17 8.55
C MET A 748 49.26 -1.39 8.18
N ASP A 749 49.96 -2.29 8.85
CA ASP A 749 51.38 -2.59 8.61
C ASP A 749 51.59 -3.31 7.28
N LYS A 750 50.71 -4.24 6.94
CA LYS A 750 50.72 -4.93 5.64
C LYS A 750 50.43 -3.94 4.52
N GLN A 751 49.45 -3.04 4.70
CA GLN A 751 49.08 -2.09 3.66
C GLN A 751 50.13 -0.99 3.44
N GLU A 752 50.82 -0.56 4.50
CA GLU A 752 51.94 0.37 4.42
C GLU A 752 53.10 -0.21 3.59
N ASP A 753 53.53 -1.44 3.88
CA ASP A 753 54.56 -2.16 3.12
C ASP A 753 54.12 -2.42 1.66
N LEU A 754 52.85 -2.82 1.48
CA LEU A 754 52.32 -3.19 0.17
C LEU A 754 52.17 -1.99 -0.78
N SER A 755 51.57 -0.90 -0.29
CA SER A 755 51.29 0.28 -1.11
C SER A 755 52.49 1.19 -1.30
N GLN A 756 53.56 1.06 -0.52
CA GLN A 756 54.78 1.87 -0.64
C GLN A 756 54.56 3.39 -0.61
N LEU A 757 53.43 3.85 -0.05
CA LEU A 757 53.13 5.29 0.05
C LEU A 757 53.97 5.99 1.14
N SER A 758 54.64 5.25 2.00
CA SER A 758 55.61 5.75 2.97
C SER A 758 57.05 5.80 2.45
N GLN A 759 57.29 5.48 1.16
CA GLN A 759 58.63 5.56 0.58
C GLN A 759 59.09 7.03 0.42
N LYS A 760 60.41 7.22 0.46
CA LYS A 760 61.02 8.56 0.30
C LYS A 760 60.83 9.07 -1.13
N GLY A 761 60.65 10.38 -1.27
CA GLY A 761 60.66 11.06 -2.58
C GLY A 761 59.31 11.14 -3.30
N LEU A 762 58.21 10.62 -2.73
CA LEU A 762 56.88 10.81 -3.30
C LEU A 762 56.40 12.26 -3.12
N LEU A 763 56.08 12.92 -4.24
CA LEU A 763 55.66 14.31 -4.26
C LEU A 763 54.33 14.50 -5.01
N ILE A 764 53.43 15.28 -4.43
CA ILE A 764 52.22 15.81 -5.09
C ILE A 764 52.30 17.34 -5.01
N SER A 765 52.15 18.02 -6.14
CA SER A 765 52.33 19.48 -6.27
C SER A 765 53.69 19.97 -5.72
N GLY A 766 54.72 19.14 -5.86
CA GLY A 766 56.07 19.38 -5.37
C GLY A 766 56.24 19.32 -3.84
N ALA A 767 55.20 18.93 -3.10
CA ALA A 767 55.22 18.74 -1.65
C ALA A 767 55.18 17.24 -1.30
N GLY A 768 55.79 16.83 -0.18
CA GLY A 768 55.66 15.46 0.32
C GLY A 768 54.19 15.08 0.58
N ILE A 769 53.89 13.79 0.66
CA ILE A 769 52.52 13.34 0.97
C ILE A 769 52.35 13.00 2.45
N ILE A 770 51.12 13.10 2.94
CA ILE A 770 50.67 12.50 4.19
C ILE A 770 49.96 11.20 3.82
N ALA A 771 50.62 10.06 4.05
CA ALA A 771 50.03 8.75 3.77
C ALA A 771 49.30 8.22 5.00
N VAL A 772 48.06 7.76 4.81
CA VAL A 772 47.18 7.34 5.91
C VAL A 772 46.76 5.88 5.70
N TYR A 773 46.93 5.06 6.73
CA TYR A 773 46.59 3.63 6.71
C TYR A 773 45.56 3.31 7.80
N PRO A 774 44.26 3.36 7.47
CA PRO A 774 43.21 3.04 8.43
C PRO A 774 43.10 1.54 8.73
N LYS A 775 42.64 1.20 9.95
CA LYS A 775 42.34 -0.20 10.34
C LYS A 775 40.85 -0.52 10.17
N GLY A 776 40.55 -1.53 9.37
CA GLY A 776 39.22 -2.11 9.20
C GLY A 776 38.73 -2.82 10.45
N LYS A 777 37.43 -3.13 10.50
CA LYS A 777 36.83 -3.86 11.63
C LYS A 777 36.69 -5.34 11.32
N LEU A 778 36.64 -6.16 12.38
CA LEU A 778 36.37 -7.58 12.25
C LEU A 778 34.94 -7.76 11.74
N GLY A 779 34.85 -8.36 10.56
CA GLY A 779 33.61 -8.69 9.89
C GLY A 779 32.92 -9.92 10.47
N THR A 780 31.88 -10.38 9.80
CA THR A 780 31.08 -11.55 10.23
C THR A 780 31.86 -12.87 10.16
N ASP A 781 32.96 -12.90 9.42
CA ASP A 781 33.87 -14.05 9.30
C ASP A 781 35.08 -13.96 10.24
N GLY A 782 35.08 -13.00 11.16
CA GLY A 782 36.16 -12.79 12.11
C GLY A 782 37.44 -12.19 11.51
N GLN A 783 37.40 -11.73 10.24
CA GLN A 783 38.53 -11.10 9.58
C GLN A 783 38.32 -9.60 9.39
N THR A 784 39.40 -8.83 9.31
CA THR A 784 39.32 -7.39 9.10
C THR A 784 38.81 -7.06 7.69
N ALA A 785 37.80 -6.20 7.61
CA ALA A 785 37.14 -5.79 6.37
C ALA A 785 36.61 -4.35 6.46
N TRP A 786 36.14 -3.85 5.33
CA TRP A 786 35.50 -2.55 5.15
C TRP A 786 34.06 -2.72 4.65
N GLN A 787 33.20 -1.79 5.06
CA GLN A 787 31.82 -1.65 4.62
C GLN A 787 31.69 -1.83 3.10
N GLY A 788 30.68 -2.59 2.69
CA GLY A 788 30.35 -2.82 1.28
C GLY A 788 30.67 -4.22 0.75
N ALA A 789 31.34 -5.06 1.55
CA ALA A 789 31.44 -6.50 1.31
C ALA A 789 30.40 -7.29 2.15
N PRO A 790 29.96 -8.47 1.67
CA PRO A 790 28.98 -9.31 2.38
C PRO A 790 29.45 -9.78 3.76
N TYR A 791 30.76 -9.85 3.97
CA TYR A 791 31.39 -10.24 5.23
C TYR A 791 31.76 -9.05 6.13
N SER A 792 31.47 -7.80 5.72
CA SER A 792 31.83 -6.62 6.50
C SER A 792 31.05 -6.54 7.83
N ALA A 793 31.60 -5.82 8.81
CA ALA A 793 31.02 -5.74 10.14
C ALA A 793 29.64 -5.03 10.11
N PRO A 794 28.56 -5.64 10.66
CA PRO A 794 27.25 -5.01 10.67
C PRO A 794 27.24 -3.76 11.58
N GLY A 795 26.57 -2.69 11.14
CA GLY A 795 26.40 -1.46 11.93
C GLY A 795 27.63 -0.55 12.02
N VAL A 796 28.74 -0.88 11.35
CA VAL A 796 29.93 -0.02 11.30
C VAL A 796 29.78 1.01 10.17
N ASP A 797 30.02 2.28 10.50
CA ASP A 797 30.07 3.37 9.53
C ASP A 797 31.53 3.73 9.20
N ASP A 798 32.07 3.07 8.18
CA ASP A 798 33.45 3.31 7.74
C ASP A 798 33.59 4.66 7.00
N ILE A 799 32.50 5.17 6.41
CA ILE A 799 32.51 6.46 5.69
C ILE A 799 32.63 7.62 6.69
N ALA A 800 31.86 7.60 7.77
CA ALA A 800 31.98 8.57 8.86
C ALA A 800 33.35 8.50 9.54
N PHE A 801 33.93 7.30 9.67
CA PHE A 801 35.29 7.15 10.16
C PHE A 801 36.32 7.86 9.26
N VAL A 802 36.21 7.73 7.93
CA VAL A 802 37.06 8.49 6.98
C VAL A 802 36.87 9.99 7.12
N ASN A 803 35.63 10.46 7.23
CA ASN A 803 35.34 11.87 7.44
C ASN A 803 35.99 12.42 8.71
N THR A 804 35.94 11.66 9.80
CA THR A 804 36.56 12.00 11.09
C THR A 804 38.07 12.08 10.97
N MET A 805 38.70 11.16 10.24
CA MET A 805 40.15 11.21 9.97
C MET A 805 40.53 12.46 9.17
N ILE A 806 39.79 12.80 8.11
CA ILE A 806 40.06 14.02 7.32
C ILE A 806 40.05 15.26 8.22
N PHE A 807 38.99 15.43 9.03
CA PHE A 807 38.88 16.57 9.95
C PHE A 807 40.04 16.60 10.97
N THR A 808 40.37 15.45 11.54
CA THR A 808 41.47 15.32 12.51
C THR A 808 42.80 15.73 11.87
N LEU A 809 43.13 15.15 10.71
CA LEU A 809 44.38 15.44 9.99
C LEU A 809 44.48 16.90 9.56
N GLN A 810 43.37 17.51 9.11
CA GLN A 810 43.33 18.93 8.74
C GLN A 810 43.57 19.86 9.93
N SER A 811 43.20 19.45 11.14
CA SER A 811 43.43 20.24 12.35
C SER A 811 44.86 20.16 12.90
N ILE A 812 45.54 19.03 12.65
CA ILE A 812 46.90 18.75 13.13
C ILE A 812 47.96 19.19 12.11
N PHE A 813 47.77 18.89 10.82
CA PHE A 813 48.78 19.07 9.77
C PHE A 813 48.39 20.17 8.80
N CYS A 814 49.39 20.72 8.10
CA CYS A 814 49.15 21.62 6.99
C CYS A 814 48.76 20.83 5.73
N VAL A 815 47.46 20.80 5.46
CA VAL A 815 46.85 20.00 4.39
C VAL A 815 46.34 20.94 3.30
N ASP A 816 46.63 20.60 2.04
CA ASP A 816 45.92 21.16 0.91
C ASP A 816 44.56 20.46 0.79
N SER A 817 43.50 21.12 1.25
CA SER A 817 42.16 20.52 1.31
C SER A 817 41.57 20.22 -0.08
N SER A 818 42.17 20.75 -1.14
CA SER A 818 41.78 20.44 -2.52
C SER A 818 42.48 19.21 -3.10
N ARG A 819 43.38 18.58 -2.32
CA ARG A 819 44.22 17.43 -2.71
C ARG A 819 44.17 16.32 -1.68
N ILE A 820 43.00 15.70 -1.56
CA ILE A 820 42.78 14.49 -0.77
C ILE A 820 42.46 13.35 -1.74
N TYR A 821 43.11 12.20 -1.58
CA TYR A 821 43.00 11.06 -2.49
C TYR A 821 42.79 9.77 -1.71
N ALA A 822 42.19 8.77 -2.35
CA ALA A 822 42.00 7.45 -1.76
C ALA A 822 42.44 6.35 -2.72
N THR A 823 43.13 5.36 -2.16
CA THR A 823 43.50 4.10 -2.81
C THR A 823 43.30 2.92 -1.88
N GLY A 824 43.27 1.71 -2.40
CA GLY A 824 43.09 0.51 -1.58
C GLY A 824 43.29 -0.77 -2.37
N LYS A 825 43.35 -1.88 -1.65
CA LYS A 825 43.46 -3.23 -2.23
C LYS A 825 42.22 -4.07 -1.96
N SER A 826 41.80 -4.92 -2.90
CA SER A 826 40.78 -5.96 -2.65
C SER A 826 39.47 -5.35 -2.11
N ASN A 827 38.93 -5.85 -1.00
CA ASN A 827 37.77 -5.22 -0.33
C ASN A 827 38.00 -3.75 0.05
N GLY A 828 39.22 -3.35 0.44
CA GLY A 828 39.55 -1.95 0.68
C GLY A 828 39.45 -1.09 -0.59
N ALA A 829 39.76 -1.64 -1.76
CA ALA A 829 39.53 -0.97 -3.04
C ALA A 829 38.03 -0.91 -3.40
N GLY A 830 37.26 -1.94 -3.04
CA GLY A 830 35.80 -1.91 -3.11
C GLY A 830 35.20 -0.79 -2.25
N PHE A 831 35.74 -0.59 -1.04
CA PHE A 831 35.37 0.52 -0.17
C PHE A 831 35.78 1.89 -0.73
N VAL A 832 36.93 1.99 -1.39
CA VAL A 832 37.33 3.22 -2.13
C VAL A 832 36.30 3.58 -3.21
N ASN A 833 35.74 2.59 -3.92
CA ASN A 833 34.62 2.83 -4.82
C ASN A 833 33.36 3.30 -4.08
N LEU A 834 33.06 2.75 -2.90
CA LEU A 834 31.93 3.22 -2.08
C LEU A 834 32.10 4.69 -1.66
N LEU A 835 33.31 5.11 -1.30
CA LEU A 835 33.64 6.52 -1.05
C LEU A 835 33.40 7.38 -2.29
N ALA A 836 33.83 6.92 -3.46
CA ALA A 836 33.61 7.63 -4.73
C ALA A 836 32.13 7.73 -5.11
N CYS A 837 31.33 6.71 -4.77
CA CYS A 837 29.89 6.66 -5.04
C CYS A 837 29.01 7.41 -4.04
N THR A 838 29.58 7.96 -2.96
CA THR A 838 28.82 8.64 -1.92
C THR A 838 29.00 10.18 -2.06
N PRO A 839 27.98 10.94 -2.52
CA PRO A 839 28.15 12.33 -2.96
C PRO A 839 28.91 13.25 -1.99
N TRP A 840 28.52 13.25 -0.72
CA TRP A 840 29.00 14.23 0.26
C TRP A 840 30.45 13.98 0.67
N ILE A 841 30.87 12.71 0.75
CA ILE A 841 32.25 12.36 1.07
C ILE A 841 33.12 12.45 -0.19
N ALA A 842 32.61 12.03 -1.35
CA ALA A 842 33.29 12.13 -2.64
C ALA A 842 33.67 13.58 -2.99
N ALA A 843 32.85 14.55 -2.58
CA ALA A 843 33.14 15.98 -2.72
C ALA A 843 34.42 16.43 -1.99
N LYS A 844 34.96 15.64 -1.04
CA LYS A 844 36.21 15.92 -0.33
C LYS A 844 37.46 15.32 -0.99
N PHE A 845 37.29 14.37 -1.90
CA PHE A 845 38.39 13.69 -2.58
C PHE A 845 38.54 14.23 -3.99
N ALA A 846 39.77 14.47 -4.45
CA ALA A 846 40.03 14.93 -5.82
C ALA A 846 39.98 13.77 -6.84
N ALA A 847 40.55 12.61 -6.50
CA ALA A 847 40.60 11.42 -7.35
C ALA A 847 40.74 10.11 -6.55
N PHE A 848 40.41 8.98 -7.18
CA PHE A 848 40.43 7.65 -6.54
C PHE A 848 41.21 6.64 -7.38
N ALA A 849 41.88 5.70 -6.72
CA ALA A 849 42.57 4.58 -7.37
C ALA A 849 42.19 3.23 -6.73
N THR A 850 41.98 2.19 -7.52
CA THR A 850 41.63 0.83 -7.05
C THR A 850 42.66 -0.18 -7.51
N VAL A 851 43.07 -1.09 -6.62
CA VAL A 851 44.05 -2.14 -6.93
C VAL A 851 43.48 -3.52 -6.58
N SER A 852 43.40 -4.40 -7.57
CA SER A 852 42.90 -5.78 -7.45
C SER A 852 41.58 -5.82 -6.68
N ALA A 853 40.61 -5.02 -7.11
CA ALA A 853 39.45 -4.65 -6.31
C ALA A 853 38.35 -5.72 -6.27
N ALA A 854 37.75 -5.91 -5.09
CA ALA A 854 36.59 -6.78 -4.92
C ALA A 854 35.30 -5.94 -4.94
N PHE A 855 34.70 -5.78 -6.12
CA PHE A 855 33.45 -5.04 -6.30
C PHE A 855 32.24 -5.95 -6.16
N TYR A 856 31.41 -5.74 -5.13
CA TYR A 856 30.17 -6.49 -4.94
C TYR A 856 28.98 -5.71 -5.51
N THR A 857 28.03 -6.42 -6.12
CA THR A 857 26.84 -5.83 -6.75
C THR A 857 25.97 -5.03 -5.78
N THR A 858 25.93 -5.40 -4.50
CA THR A 858 25.21 -4.65 -3.45
C THR A 858 25.70 -3.20 -3.29
N THR A 859 26.96 -2.92 -3.62
CA THR A 859 27.53 -1.57 -3.56
C THR A 859 27.77 -0.93 -4.92
N PHE A 860 27.88 -1.73 -5.99
CA PHE A 860 28.11 -1.22 -7.35
C PHE A 860 26.82 -0.99 -8.16
N ASN A 861 25.77 -1.80 -7.98
CA ASN A 861 24.50 -1.69 -8.71
C ASN A 861 23.46 -0.79 -8.04
N GLY A 862 23.77 -0.20 -6.87
CA GLY A 862 22.93 0.84 -6.27
C GLY A 862 23.03 2.18 -7.02
N ASP A 863 22.13 3.10 -6.71
CA ASP A 863 22.25 4.51 -7.12
C ASP A 863 23.59 5.06 -6.62
N CYS A 864 24.50 5.36 -7.55
CA CYS A 864 25.78 6.02 -7.32
C CYS A 864 25.68 7.45 -7.90
N PRO A 865 24.93 8.36 -7.26
CA PRO A 865 24.78 9.72 -7.73
C PRO A 865 26.10 10.46 -7.53
N THR A 866 26.60 11.11 -8.57
CA THR A 866 27.79 11.95 -8.48
C THR A 866 27.43 13.40 -8.78
N GLN A 867 27.86 14.33 -7.93
CA GLN A 867 27.64 15.77 -8.13
C GLN A 867 28.60 16.36 -9.18
N ARG A 868 29.70 15.65 -9.47
CA ARG A 868 30.73 16.01 -10.43
C ARG A 868 31.28 14.76 -11.11
N ALA A 869 32.02 14.95 -12.20
CA ALA A 869 32.80 13.87 -12.78
C ALA A 869 33.95 13.49 -11.83
N ILE A 870 34.21 12.19 -11.67
CA ILE A 870 35.18 11.66 -10.70
C ILE A 870 36.31 10.95 -11.44
N PRO A 871 37.57 11.40 -11.30
CA PRO A 871 38.70 10.68 -11.89
C PRO A 871 38.94 9.35 -11.18
N ILE A 872 38.93 8.26 -11.96
CA ILE A 872 39.13 6.89 -11.47
C ILE A 872 40.33 6.24 -12.16
N LEU A 873 41.19 5.62 -11.38
CA LEU A 873 42.30 4.78 -11.83
C LEU A 873 42.12 3.36 -11.29
N ASP A 874 42.35 2.34 -12.10
CA ASP A 874 42.16 0.94 -11.72
C ASP A 874 43.30 0.04 -12.20
N PHE A 875 43.68 -0.96 -11.39
CA PHE A 875 44.66 -1.98 -11.73
C PHE A 875 44.11 -3.36 -11.39
N HIS A 876 44.14 -4.29 -12.35
CA HIS A 876 43.64 -5.64 -12.09
C HIS A 876 44.33 -6.69 -12.95
N GLY A 877 44.62 -7.85 -12.34
CA GLY A 877 45.23 -8.99 -13.00
C GLY A 877 44.20 -9.95 -13.62
N THR A 878 44.47 -10.50 -14.81
CA THR A 878 43.50 -11.41 -15.46
C THR A 878 43.45 -12.81 -14.82
N ALA A 879 44.48 -13.19 -14.05
CA ALA A 879 44.57 -14.45 -13.31
C ALA A 879 44.28 -14.28 -11.80
N ASP A 880 43.64 -13.19 -11.41
CA ASP A 880 43.19 -12.96 -10.03
C ASP A 880 42.13 -14.01 -9.63
N SER A 881 42.50 -14.90 -8.71
CA SER A 881 41.62 -15.97 -8.20
C SER A 881 40.81 -15.57 -6.96
N VAL A 882 41.03 -14.37 -6.41
CA VAL A 882 40.35 -13.86 -5.21
C VAL A 882 39.23 -12.89 -5.59
N ALA A 883 39.52 -11.98 -6.51
CA ALA A 883 38.57 -11.06 -7.11
C ALA A 883 38.65 -11.24 -8.63
N ALA A 884 37.85 -12.16 -9.17
CA ALA A 884 37.97 -12.56 -10.57
C ALA A 884 37.79 -11.38 -11.53
N TYR A 885 38.69 -11.23 -12.51
CA TYR A 885 38.65 -10.13 -13.48
C TYR A 885 37.32 -10.03 -14.23
N ASN A 886 36.74 -11.18 -14.59
CA ASN A 886 35.47 -11.29 -15.30
C ASN A 886 34.24 -11.21 -14.38
N GLY A 887 34.43 -10.97 -13.08
CA GLY A 887 33.37 -11.09 -12.08
C GLY A 887 33.01 -12.54 -11.80
N GLY A 888 31.95 -12.76 -11.03
CA GLY A 888 31.52 -14.11 -10.61
C GLY A 888 30.93 -14.11 -9.21
N GLN A 889 30.79 -15.27 -8.59
CA GLN A 889 30.33 -15.37 -7.20
C GLN A 889 31.52 -15.55 -6.26
N ALA A 890 31.55 -14.77 -5.19
CA ALA A 890 32.52 -14.94 -4.10
C ALA A 890 31.85 -14.56 -2.77
N HIS A 891 32.13 -15.32 -1.71
CA HIS A 891 31.57 -15.09 -0.37
C HIS A 891 30.02 -14.95 -0.36
N GLY A 892 29.33 -15.74 -1.17
CA GLY A 892 27.86 -15.72 -1.25
C GLY A 892 27.25 -14.50 -1.93
N ALA A 893 28.05 -13.62 -2.53
CA ALA A 893 27.58 -12.43 -3.26
C ALA A 893 28.15 -12.37 -4.68
N LEU A 894 27.42 -11.70 -5.58
CA LEU A 894 27.85 -11.48 -6.96
C LEU A 894 28.88 -10.34 -7.01
N GLN A 895 30.04 -10.62 -7.58
CA GLN A 895 31.10 -9.67 -7.91
C GLN A 895 30.97 -9.18 -9.35
N VAL A 896 31.21 -7.89 -9.53
CA VAL A 896 31.12 -7.18 -10.81
C VAL A 896 32.42 -7.37 -11.61
N SER A 897 32.31 -7.56 -12.92
CA SER A 897 33.50 -7.61 -13.78
C SER A 897 34.23 -6.27 -13.81
N ILE A 898 35.56 -6.31 -13.93
CA ILE A 898 36.39 -5.10 -13.95
C ILE A 898 36.08 -4.23 -15.17
N ASN A 899 35.72 -4.85 -16.30
CA ASN A 899 35.26 -4.12 -17.49
C ASN A 899 33.95 -3.38 -17.23
N SER A 900 32.97 -4.03 -16.58
CA SER A 900 31.70 -3.40 -16.21
C SER A 900 31.93 -2.24 -15.22
N PHE A 901 32.86 -2.39 -14.27
CA PHE A 901 33.27 -1.32 -13.37
C PHE A 901 33.80 -0.09 -14.12
N ARG A 902 34.80 -0.29 -14.99
CA ARG A 902 35.44 0.79 -15.76
C ARG A 902 34.45 1.51 -16.67
N GLN A 903 33.63 0.74 -17.41
CA GLN A 903 32.59 1.29 -18.29
C GLN A 903 31.50 2.04 -17.51
N GLY A 904 31.09 1.51 -16.35
CA GLY A 904 30.14 2.17 -15.48
C GLY A 904 30.64 3.55 -15.03
N TRP A 905 31.90 3.67 -14.63
CA TRP A 905 32.49 4.97 -14.27
C TRP A 905 32.66 5.90 -15.47
N ALA A 906 33.05 5.38 -16.63
CA ALA A 906 33.14 6.17 -17.86
C ALA A 906 31.78 6.77 -18.24
N SER A 907 30.71 5.97 -18.13
CA SER A 907 29.32 6.42 -18.36
C SER A 907 28.90 7.50 -17.36
N ARG A 908 29.15 7.32 -16.05
CA ARG A 908 28.84 8.33 -15.02
C ARG A 908 29.59 9.65 -15.25
N ASN A 909 30.82 9.56 -15.75
CA ASN A 909 31.63 10.70 -16.14
C ASN A 909 31.23 11.32 -17.49
N GLY A 910 30.25 10.76 -18.19
CA GLY A 910 29.75 11.26 -19.47
C GLY A 910 30.72 11.05 -20.63
N CYS A 911 31.68 10.13 -20.52
CA CYS A 911 32.61 9.82 -21.60
C CYS A 911 31.90 9.17 -22.79
N GLN A 912 32.29 9.52 -24.01
CA GLN A 912 31.75 8.94 -25.25
C GLN A 912 32.76 8.03 -25.93
N GLY A 913 32.27 6.96 -26.56
CA GLY A 913 33.08 6.01 -27.32
C GLY A 913 33.78 4.93 -26.47
N ASN A 914 34.52 4.06 -27.14
CA ASN A 914 35.29 2.98 -26.50
C ASN A 914 36.59 3.53 -25.90
N ALA A 915 37.17 2.77 -24.95
CA ALA A 915 38.49 3.10 -24.42
C ALA A 915 39.52 3.16 -25.55
N THR A 916 40.40 4.16 -25.50
CA THR A 916 41.65 4.11 -26.25
C THR A 916 42.58 3.11 -25.57
N ILE A 917 43.11 2.16 -26.35
CA ILE A 917 43.99 1.11 -25.86
C ILE A 917 45.44 1.47 -26.18
N SER A 918 46.30 1.37 -25.17
CA SER A 918 47.75 1.41 -25.33
C SER A 918 48.40 0.28 -24.53
N HIS A 919 49.67 -0.01 -24.79
CA HIS A 919 50.38 -1.10 -24.12
C HIS A 919 51.67 -0.60 -23.48
N LEU A 920 51.97 -1.10 -22.29
CA LEU A 920 53.31 -0.98 -21.70
C LEU A 920 54.13 -2.20 -22.09
N SER A 921 55.18 -1.96 -22.87
CA SER A 921 56.11 -2.99 -23.37
C SER A 921 57.51 -2.91 -22.75
N LYS A 922 57.71 -2.11 -21.69
CA LYS A 922 59.02 -1.93 -21.04
C LYS A 922 59.03 -2.53 -19.64
N GLY A 923 59.56 -3.75 -19.51
CA GLY A 923 59.96 -4.35 -18.24
C GLY A 923 60.74 -5.64 -18.43
N THR A 924 61.27 -6.17 -17.32
CA THR A 924 62.22 -7.29 -17.26
C THR A 924 61.65 -8.67 -17.62
N ASP A 925 60.34 -8.78 -17.79
CA ASP A 925 59.66 -10.00 -18.25
C ASP A 925 58.98 -9.72 -19.61
N PRO A 926 59.52 -10.23 -20.74
CA PRO A 926 58.96 -10.02 -22.07
C PRO A 926 57.57 -10.62 -22.27
N GLN A 927 57.09 -11.48 -21.38
CA GLN A 927 55.81 -12.19 -21.52
C GLN A 927 54.64 -11.49 -20.78
N GLN A 928 54.90 -10.60 -19.83
CA GLN A 928 53.85 -9.91 -19.09
C GLN A 928 53.33 -8.68 -19.86
N LEU A 929 52.20 -8.85 -20.56
CA LEU A 929 51.53 -7.80 -21.31
C LEU A 929 50.61 -6.96 -20.41
N VAL A 930 50.85 -5.65 -20.37
CA VAL A 930 49.99 -4.68 -19.66
C VAL A 930 49.26 -3.80 -20.67
N GLU A 931 47.94 -3.95 -20.72
CA GLU A 931 47.03 -3.15 -21.54
C GLU A 931 46.46 -2.00 -20.72
N ILE A 932 46.62 -0.77 -21.20
CA ILE A 932 46.07 0.44 -20.60
C ILE A 932 44.85 0.87 -21.42
N GLN A 933 43.71 0.88 -20.76
CA GLN A 933 42.43 1.33 -21.30
C GLN A 933 42.11 2.72 -20.74
N THR A 934 41.93 3.70 -21.60
CA THR A 934 41.64 5.08 -21.18
C THR A 934 40.33 5.59 -21.79
N TRP A 935 39.42 6.06 -20.95
CA TRP A 935 38.23 6.81 -21.33
C TRP A 935 38.44 8.28 -20.97
N ASN A 936 38.70 9.10 -21.99
CA ASN A 936 38.92 10.55 -21.86
C ASN A 936 38.21 11.38 -22.96
N THR A 937 37.55 10.73 -23.93
CA THR A 937 36.87 11.39 -25.05
C THR A 937 35.52 11.95 -24.61
N ASN A 938 35.31 13.27 -24.81
CA ASN A 938 34.07 14.00 -24.48
C ASN A 938 33.55 13.76 -23.06
N CYS A 939 34.41 13.38 -22.11
CA CYS A 939 34.03 13.26 -20.71
C CYS A 939 33.71 14.64 -20.12
N LYS A 940 32.84 14.68 -19.09
CA LYS A 940 32.68 15.85 -18.23
C LYS A 940 34.04 16.24 -17.63
N ALA A 941 34.25 17.54 -17.35
CA ALA A 941 35.52 18.06 -16.84
C ALA A 941 36.01 17.28 -15.60
N GLY A 942 37.23 16.73 -15.68
CA GLY A 942 37.81 15.89 -14.63
C GLY A 942 37.35 14.42 -14.62
N GLY A 943 36.57 13.97 -15.60
CA GLY A 943 35.92 12.65 -15.63
C GLY A 943 36.71 11.50 -16.26
N THR A 944 38.03 11.49 -16.18
CA THR A 944 38.83 10.43 -16.83
C THR A 944 38.74 9.10 -16.09
N VAL A 945 38.62 7.98 -16.83
CA VAL A 945 38.80 6.62 -16.29
C VAL A 945 40.00 5.96 -16.96
N ILE A 946 40.93 5.42 -16.16
CA ILE A 946 42.12 4.71 -16.66
C ILE A 946 42.18 3.34 -16.00
N GLY A 947 42.29 2.28 -16.79
CA GLY A 947 42.37 0.92 -16.31
C GLY A 947 43.62 0.19 -16.83
N TYR A 948 44.39 -0.42 -15.93
CA TYR A 948 45.53 -1.27 -16.24
C TYR A 948 45.07 -2.72 -16.14
N LYS A 949 45.04 -3.43 -17.26
CA LYS A 949 44.78 -4.87 -17.34
C LYS A 949 46.13 -5.58 -17.45
N ILE A 950 46.45 -6.39 -16.45
CA ILE A 950 47.73 -7.09 -16.33
C ILE A 950 47.50 -8.56 -16.70
N THR A 951 47.95 -8.96 -17.89
CA THR A 951 47.82 -10.33 -18.37
C THR A 951 48.60 -11.29 -17.45
N GLU A 952 47.97 -12.39 -17.05
CA GLU A 952 48.47 -13.36 -16.04
C GLU A 952 48.76 -12.75 -14.66
N GLY A 953 48.33 -11.51 -14.41
CA GLY A 953 48.46 -10.88 -13.09
C GLY A 953 47.59 -11.57 -12.04
N GLN A 954 48.15 -11.80 -10.85
CA GLN A 954 47.44 -12.36 -9.70
C GLN A 954 46.77 -11.25 -8.84
N HIS A 955 46.19 -11.62 -7.68
CA HIS A 955 45.55 -10.72 -6.71
C HIS A 955 46.54 -9.82 -5.93
N GLY A 956 47.35 -9.04 -6.65
CA GLY A 956 48.50 -8.34 -6.11
C GLY A 956 48.45 -6.83 -6.27
N TRP A 957 49.40 -6.16 -5.63
CA TRP A 957 49.70 -4.74 -5.87
C TRP A 957 50.87 -4.63 -6.85
N PRO A 958 50.73 -3.99 -8.03
CA PRO A 958 51.81 -3.94 -9.01
C PRO A 958 53.04 -3.20 -8.46
N ARG A 959 54.20 -3.88 -8.48
CA ARG A 959 55.49 -3.40 -7.96
C ARG A 959 56.65 -4.09 -8.66
N THR A 960 57.77 -3.39 -8.85
CA THR A 960 58.95 -3.93 -9.54
C THR A 960 59.91 -4.71 -8.63
N THR A 961 59.75 -4.60 -7.31
CA THR A 961 60.51 -5.34 -6.29
C THR A 961 59.58 -6.26 -5.50
N LEU A 962 60.06 -7.23 -4.72
CA LEU A 962 59.19 -8.05 -3.85
C LEU A 962 59.07 -7.46 -2.42
N PRO A 963 57.90 -7.57 -1.75
CA PRO A 963 57.75 -7.13 -0.36
C PRO A 963 58.74 -7.85 0.55
N ALA A 964 59.27 -7.14 1.56
CA ALA A 964 60.21 -7.74 2.51
C ALA A 964 59.62 -8.96 3.23
N LYS A 965 58.30 -8.97 3.43
CA LYS A 965 57.55 -10.06 4.08
C LYS A 965 57.33 -11.30 3.21
N CYS A 966 57.74 -11.29 1.94
CA CYS A 966 57.51 -12.42 1.04
C CYS A 966 58.39 -13.64 1.31
N ASN A 967 59.48 -13.53 2.10
CA ASN A 967 60.28 -14.66 2.62
C ASN A 967 60.49 -15.84 1.64
N GLY A 968 60.71 -15.58 0.34
CA GLY A 968 60.91 -16.61 -0.69
C GLY A 968 59.65 -17.31 -1.22
N LYS A 969 58.42 -16.94 -0.79
CA LYS A 969 57.14 -17.43 -1.32
C LYS A 969 56.74 -16.69 -2.60
N VAL A 970 57.55 -16.83 -3.65
CA VAL A 970 57.30 -16.26 -4.98
C VAL A 970 56.08 -16.95 -5.61
N GLY A 971 55.19 -16.18 -6.24
CA GLY A 971 54.03 -16.73 -6.98
C GLY A 971 52.73 -16.84 -6.18
N THR A 972 52.65 -16.18 -5.02
CA THR A 972 51.39 -15.96 -4.27
C THR A 972 50.86 -14.55 -4.50
N ASN A 973 49.56 -14.33 -4.23
CA ASN A 973 48.82 -13.09 -4.51
C ASN A 973 49.57 -11.76 -4.29
N ASP A 974 50.31 -11.60 -3.18
CA ASP A 974 51.04 -10.35 -2.86
C ASP A 974 52.56 -10.43 -3.12
N CYS A 975 53.06 -11.56 -3.63
CA CYS A 975 54.48 -11.86 -3.82
C CYS A 975 54.81 -12.16 -5.29
N THR A 976 54.35 -11.27 -6.17
CA THR A 976 54.67 -11.24 -7.60
C THR A 976 55.20 -9.86 -7.99
N THR A 977 56.21 -9.81 -8.84
CA THR A 977 56.67 -8.54 -9.44
C THR A 977 55.91 -8.26 -10.74
N THR A 978 55.82 -6.99 -11.08
CA THR A 978 55.27 -6.50 -12.35
C THR A 978 56.28 -5.63 -13.07
N VAL A 979 56.09 -5.44 -14.38
CA VAL A 979 56.94 -4.59 -15.23
C VAL A 979 56.96 -3.11 -14.83
N PHE A 980 56.04 -2.67 -13.99
CA PHE A 980 55.93 -1.30 -13.49
C PHE A 980 55.57 -1.27 -12.00
N ASP A 981 55.85 -0.15 -11.34
CA ASP A 981 55.42 0.12 -9.96
C ASP A 981 54.16 0.99 -9.97
N ALA A 982 53.04 0.47 -9.47
CA ALA A 982 51.77 1.19 -9.50
C ALA A 982 51.85 2.49 -8.69
N THR A 983 52.51 2.50 -7.54
CA THR A 983 52.49 3.63 -6.61
C THR A 983 53.26 4.83 -7.17
N SER A 984 54.56 4.67 -7.36
CA SER A 984 55.47 5.76 -7.75
C SER A 984 55.31 6.17 -9.21
N SER A 985 55.02 5.22 -10.10
CA SER A 985 55.02 5.47 -11.54
C SER A 985 53.64 5.84 -12.09
N VAL A 986 52.55 5.53 -11.35
CA VAL A 986 51.18 5.72 -11.86
C VAL A 986 50.26 6.43 -10.88
N ILE A 987 50.03 5.90 -9.67
CA ILE A 987 49.07 6.44 -8.69
C ILE A 987 49.44 7.86 -8.29
N ILE A 988 50.69 8.11 -7.91
CA ILE A 988 51.14 9.46 -7.50
C ILE A 988 51.08 10.46 -8.67
N PRO A 989 51.61 10.15 -9.87
CA PRO A 989 51.42 11.01 -11.04
C PRO A 989 49.95 11.24 -11.42
N PHE A 990 49.08 10.24 -11.27
CA PHE A 990 47.65 10.36 -11.53
C PHE A 990 46.99 11.32 -10.52
N PHE A 991 47.20 11.12 -9.23
CA PHE A 991 46.68 12.03 -8.19
C PHE A 991 47.18 13.46 -8.38
N ASN A 992 48.45 13.65 -8.75
CA ASN A 992 49.02 14.98 -8.98
C ASN A 992 48.27 15.81 -10.03
N LYS A 993 47.64 15.16 -11.02
CA LYS A 993 46.87 15.82 -12.09
C LYS A 993 45.56 16.44 -11.60
N TYR A 994 45.00 15.96 -10.49
CA TYR A 994 43.65 16.34 -10.06
C TYR A 994 43.65 17.16 -8.78
N ARG A 995 42.77 18.14 -8.74
CA ARG A 995 42.52 19.06 -7.64
C ARG A 995 41.02 19.43 -7.65
N LEU A 996 40.41 19.60 -6.48
CA LEU A 996 39.03 20.06 -6.33
C LEU A 996 38.84 21.53 -6.68
#